data_AF-G9EPL4-F1
#
_entry.id   AF-G9EPL4-F1
#
_cell.length_a   1.000
_cell.length_b   1.000
_cell.length_c   1.000
_cell.angle_alpha   90.00
_cell.angle_beta   90.00
_cell.angle_gamma   90.00
#
_symmetry.space_group_name_H-M   'P 1'
#
loop_
_entity.id
_entity.type
_entity.pdbx_description
1 polymer ?
#
loop_
_entity_poly.entity_id
_entity_poly.type
_entity_poly.pdbx_seq_one_letter_code
_entity_poly.pdbx_strand_id
1 'polypeptide(L)'
;MTITYNGKELTRFKAKSSGKNQSEIDGFYRDALDCERYFIKKPADQCELFAEAFAGAILQEIMDRGLIDKIYHPSLIVASVVRVDDGTGKPEYALIQPMVSFVALHETIETSYTDGSDRDPLKEAYAGSDYYLRLLEQQQFGLTSALMFSIWLSAHSVHSGNIVTLNNDKMISKQRARLDWGDAFRFLAHPKNNENILYAYENRGVLNYKSWTKDYFLNYKKIPGLFSAMAEKGRLFKAALQENELLDILRSALQKLPADLIEQQTKDRFAQKDIYMDSFRTVQLGPESDGGTFIPEMAKILNHRLDKITELQDLTLQSAMGDMYQSIFVATPPLLQMEQEQPFPELIRTWAGLLGQIGVESVRTEEVNFGQLAKCFNDYLNTVAEHCEQQNIWQHKREENHNFFTAFKPDASKAALHGHAYIAHYKESVILRHLSIVDPKTLGMLRFAPYEAPSTDYCRHFPDSPWAKMQRLATAGQNIILQLRLIQNGQMLEDDFMKEKLPVLQKALDDFMQYKTEVDALLAHDSEVTPVSTHDSSFFYDIDEQTLNAMSGDQLATICFEELNAPHPSRLIMRILKSDSLWQEVDDSLNGDAFMGRQDDICEKRNKICQWRQLVQMTTAMQLENEAQVRDGFAQQLKERDHKLEQAKVQQSEIELKINTLTQHIGKLTQQIKEDTEQHQHVLEQQKEVRLSLNEQLKTSENERLKAEITVAQLQVELSDLGKRLQLQTKSTQEEQLKTAQQVDALNQQIDKLTTQIKENAAQAQMALEQSAEANRDLKAQLDTAELKQLEAKEAIGVLENQLREFDAAHLKGKEHASALEQQIVALKRLVEENLEQYQHALAQLDDEKSGLEQKLNLSEKERSQAQSTSEQLTQQIHLLTRQAAEQKQMLGRASASLDLLTEQVAQKEVEIQRLKKEFAEQTQHSKDMANASLDLLTVQVTQKEEEIQRLRKEFAEQTQHSKDTASASLDLLTAQVTQKEEEIQHLKKELAEQAAYMKQSAKLNDSGLEPDAVQQLIVEQIAAQKKYEDALKKEKKNIQFARTLQMAPVVKRIEALQDKARELDKRNEAPAFNAVTTLVANMYKAVHAYIDSDKSDDDALTDFKTEAPRLIQAADKDLGEHRKKWKYVLANLSLAILTVGIGYLAAMVVNKVMNKRFTFFNETDSHAKLKELELDITNTKLGPAASA
;
A
#
# COMPACT_ATOMS: atom_id res chain seq x y z
N MET A 1 -38.35 46.67 3.95
CA MET A 1 -37.41 46.07 4.91
C MET A 1 -36.30 45.41 4.13
N THR A 2 -35.06 45.83 4.37
CA THR A 2 -33.86 45.30 3.72
C THR A 2 -32.90 44.82 4.80
N ILE A 3 -32.27 43.67 4.59
CA ILE A 3 -31.31 43.08 5.54
C ILE A 3 -30.01 42.83 4.78
N THR A 4 -28.92 43.40 5.28
CA THR A 4 -27.59 43.26 4.66
C THR A 4 -26.61 42.64 5.64
N TYR A 5 -25.92 41.58 5.22
CA TYR A 5 -24.88 40.90 5.99
C TYR A 5 -23.63 40.70 5.13
N ASN A 6 -22.45 41.01 5.66
CA ASN A 6 -21.16 40.94 4.94
C ASN A 6 -21.19 41.56 3.52
N GLY A 7 -21.88 42.70 3.37
CA GLY A 7 -22.01 43.42 2.09
C GLY A 7 -23.04 42.84 1.10
N LYS A 8 -23.77 41.79 1.48
CA LYS A 8 -24.78 41.09 0.65
C LYS A 8 -26.19 41.36 1.14
N GLU A 9 -27.14 41.52 0.23
CA GLU A 9 -28.57 41.64 0.54
C GLU A 9 -29.22 40.26 0.68
N LEU A 10 -29.97 40.05 1.77
CA LEU A 10 -30.57 38.77 2.11
C LEU A 10 -32.08 38.74 1.84
N THR A 11 -32.53 37.77 1.04
CA THR A 11 -33.96 37.59 0.72
C THR A 11 -34.57 36.49 1.59
N ARG A 12 -35.67 36.79 2.29
CA ARG A 12 -36.45 35.80 3.04
C ARG A 12 -37.14 34.80 2.10
N PHE A 13 -36.95 33.51 2.31
CA PHE A 13 -37.60 32.46 1.50
C PHE A 13 -38.57 31.56 2.29
N LYS A 14 -38.50 31.55 3.63
CA LYS A 14 -39.42 30.79 4.49
C LYS A 14 -39.63 31.51 5.83
N ALA A 15 -40.86 31.55 6.32
CA ALA A 15 -41.17 32.04 7.66
C ALA A 15 -40.86 30.97 8.73
N LYS A 16 -40.55 31.41 9.96
CA LYS A 16 -40.44 30.53 11.13
C LYS A 16 -41.81 29.97 11.51
N SER A 17 -41.90 28.65 11.75
CA SER A 17 -43.16 27.94 12.02
C SER A 17 -43.43 27.64 13.49
N SER A 18 -42.41 27.74 14.36
CA SER A 18 -42.49 27.38 15.78
C SER A 18 -41.52 28.23 16.63
N GLY A 19 -41.78 28.34 17.94
CA GLY A 19 -40.94 29.06 18.91
C GLY A 19 -41.61 30.29 19.55
N LYS A 20 -41.08 30.74 20.70
CA LYS A 20 -41.69 31.75 21.59
C LYS A 20 -41.79 33.16 20.99
N ASN A 21 -40.81 33.55 20.17
CA ASN A 21 -40.79 34.83 19.47
C ASN A 21 -41.28 34.61 18.04
N GLN A 22 -42.18 35.47 17.57
CA GLN A 22 -42.67 35.55 16.19
C GLN A 22 -42.63 37.01 15.74
N SER A 23 -41.43 37.50 15.40
CA SER A 23 -41.30 38.78 14.70
C SER A 23 -41.60 38.61 13.21
N GLU A 24 -42.03 39.67 12.52
CA GLU A 24 -42.07 39.68 11.05
C GLU A 24 -40.69 39.41 10.43
N ILE A 25 -39.60 39.69 11.15
CA ILE A 25 -38.22 39.41 10.75
C ILE A 25 -37.87 37.91 10.88
N ASP A 26 -38.51 37.15 11.77
CA ASP A 26 -38.08 35.80 12.13
C ASP A 26 -38.25 34.79 10.97
N GLY A 27 -37.16 34.21 10.47
CA GLY A 27 -37.26 33.22 9.39
C GLY A 27 -35.95 32.83 8.74
N PHE A 28 -36.08 32.18 7.59
CA PHE A 28 -34.97 31.68 6.79
C PHE A 28 -34.75 32.58 5.58
N TYR A 29 -33.50 32.97 5.40
CA TYR A 29 -33.02 33.93 4.43
C TYR A 29 -31.94 33.30 3.56
N ARG A 30 -31.80 33.79 2.34
CA ARG A 30 -30.72 33.39 1.43
C ARG A 30 -30.07 34.59 0.76
N ASP A 31 -28.79 34.45 0.47
CA ASP A 31 -28.11 35.28 -0.53
C ASP A 31 -28.67 34.98 -1.93
N ALA A 32 -28.71 36.00 -2.79
CA ALA A 32 -29.10 35.87 -4.19
C ALA A 32 -27.94 35.42 -5.10
N LEU A 33 -26.68 35.65 -4.69
CA LEU A 33 -25.48 35.27 -5.43
C LEU A 33 -25.04 33.84 -5.10
N ASP A 34 -24.63 33.59 -3.86
CA ASP A 34 -23.96 32.33 -3.50
C ASP A 34 -24.96 31.25 -2.99
N CYS A 35 -26.26 31.58 -2.95
CA CYS A 35 -27.34 30.73 -2.41
C CYS A 35 -27.18 30.28 -0.95
N GLU A 36 -26.20 30.82 -0.23
CA GLU A 36 -25.97 30.63 1.20
C GLU A 36 -27.22 30.91 2.03
N ARG A 37 -27.44 30.09 3.07
CA ARG A 37 -28.69 30.09 3.85
C ARG A 37 -28.45 30.43 5.30
N TYR A 38 -29.30 31.30 5.82
CA TYR A 38 -29.24 31.81 7.17
C TYR A 38 -30.59 31.70 7.87
N PHE A 39 -30.57 31.55 9.19
CA PHE A 39 -31.72 31.79 10.04
C PHE A 39 -31.52 33.13 10.76
N ILE A 40 -32.55 33.98 10.73
CA ILE A 40 -32.54 35.27 11.42
C ILE A 40 -33.65 35.25 12.48
N LYS A 41 -33.31 35.63 13.71
CA LYS A 41 -34.26 35.84 14.81
C LYS A 41 -34.08 37.22 15.45
N LYS A 42 -35.16 37.84 15.88
CA LYS A 42 -35.15 39.06 16.70
C LYS A 42 -35.63 38.74 18.12
N PRO A 43 -34.72 38.68 19.11
CA PRO A 43 -35.10 38.60 20.52
C PRO A 43 -36.00 39.77 20.93
N ALA A 44 -37.01 39.50 21.75
CA ALA A 44 -37.86 40.54 22.32
C ALA A 44 -37.13 41.31 23.44
N ASP A 45 -36.16 40.67 24.10
CA ASP A 45 -35.33 41.29 25.13
C ASP A 45 -33.97 41.73 24.56
N GLN A 46 -33.66 43.03 24.70
CA GLN A 46 -32.37 43.61 24.31
C GLN A 46 -31.18 43.09 25.13
N CYS A 47 -31.40 42.54 26.34
CA CYS A 47 -30.35 41.85 27.09
C CYS A 47 -30.03 40.48 26.46
N GLU A 48 -31.05 39.75 25.99
CA GLU A 48 -30.91 38.46 25.30
C GLU A 48 -30.21 38.65 23.93
N LEU A 49 -30.59 39.70 23.19
CA LEU A 49 -29.90 40.13 21.96
C LEU A 49 -28.41 40.36 22.18
N PHE A 50 -28.03 41.14 23.20
CA PHE A 50 -26.62 41.40 23.51
C PHE A 50 -25.89 40.15 23.99
N ALA A 51 -26.49 39.37 24.91
CA ALA A 51 -25.86 38.18 25.47
C ALA A 51 -25.52 37.15 24.39
N GLU A 52 -26.46 36.87 23.48
CA GLU A 52 -26.26 35.89 22.42
C GLU A 52 -25.24 36.38 21.38
N ALA A 53 -25.30 37.66 21.01
CA ALA A 53 -24.33 38.27 20.10
C ALA A 53 -22.90 38.26 20.68
N PHE A 54 -22.74 38.59 21.97
CA PHE A 54 -21.44 38.64 22.61
C PHE A 54 -20.87 37.25 22.88
N ALA A 55 -21.70 36.28 23.28
CA ALA A 55 -21.32 34.87 23.36
C ALA A 55 -20.89 34.32 21.99
N GLY A 56 -21.65 34.63 20.93
CA GLY A 56 -21.29 34.29 19.56
C GLY A 56 -19.96 34.87 19.11
N ALA A 57 -19.70 36.15 19.41
CA ALA A 57 -18.44 36.81 19.09
C ALA A 57 -17.23 36.19 19.82
N ILE A 58 -17.36 35.86 21.11
CA ILE A 58 -16.29 35.18 21.88
C ILE A 58 -16.02 33.77 21.35
N LEU A 59 -17.05 32.98 21.09
CA LEU A 59 -16.90 31.62 20.57
C LEU A 59 -16.35 31.63 19.13
N GLN A 60 -16.72 32.61 18.31
CA GLN A 60 -16.14 32.79 16.98
C GLN A 60 -14.65 33.14 17.06
N GLU A 61 -14.22 34.02 17.97
CA GLU A 61 -12.79 34.28 18.20
C GLU A 61 -12.00 33.01 18.58
N ILE A 62 -12.57 32.15 19.43
CA ILE A 62 -11.96 30.87 19.84
C ILE A 62 -11.79 29.92 18.64
N MET A 63 -12.78 29.87 17.75
CA MET A 63 -12.74 29.10 16.50
C MET A 63 -11.77 29.70 15.47
N ASP A 64 -11.80 31.01 15.26
CA ASP A 64 -10.95 31.74 14.30
C ASP A 64 -9.46 31.58 14.64
N ARG A 65 -9.12 31.56 15.94
CA ARG A 65 -7.75 31.40 16.46
C ARG A 65 -7.26 29.94 16.50
N GLY A 66 -8.13 28.96 16.25
CA GLY A 66 -7.77 27.54 16.32
C GLY A 66 -7.49 27.02 17.73
N LEU A 67 -8.08 27.64 18.77
CA LEU A 67 -7.96 27.20 20.16
C LEU A 67 -8.74 25.90 20.45
N ILE A 68 -9.56 25.47 19.48
CA ILE A 68 -10.18 24.15 19.41
C ILE A 68 -10.01 23.61 17.97
N ASP A 69 -10.01 22.28 17.82
CA ASP A 69 -9.91 21.67 16.48
C ASP A 69 -11.16 21.96 15.64
N LYS A 70 -10.97 22.20 14.34
CA LYS A 70 -11.99 22.66 13.37
C LYS A 70 -13.19 21.73 13.29
N ILE A 71 -12.98 20.44 13.53
CA ILE A 71 -14.03 19.42 13.57
C ILE A 71 -15.09 19.70 14.67
N TYR A 72 -14.73 20.42 15.74
CA TYR A 72 -15.66 20.83 16.81
C TYR A 72 -16.36 22.17 16.54
N HIS A 73 -16.00 22.93 15.50
CA HIS A 73 -16.64 24.21 15.20
C HIS A 73 -18.16 24.07 14.97
N PRO A 74 -18.67 23.08 14.21
CA PRO A 74 -20.11 22.87 14.06
C PRO A 74 -20.85 22.52 15.36
N SER A 75 -20.14 22.09 16.40
CA SER A 75 -20.73 21.85 17.74
C SER A 75 -21.08 23.13 18.49
N LEU A 76 -20.59 24.29 18.04
CA LEU A 76 -20.82 25.61 18.63
C LEU A 76 -21.55 26.48 17.61
N ILE A 77 -22.87 26.29 17.49
CA ILE A 77 -23.67 27.09 16.55
C ILE A 77 -23.90 28.46 17.19
N VAL A 78 -23.26 29.47 16.61
CA VAL A 78 -23.22 30.85 17.10
C VAL A 78 -24.03 31.78 16.22
N ALA A 79 -24.53 32.87 16.82
CA ALA A 79 -25.16 33.95 16.10
C ALA A 79 -24.23 35.18 16.03
N SER A 80 -24.31 35.90 14.92
CA SER A 80 -23.74 37.23 14.73
C SER A 80 -24.87 38.27 14.71
N VAL A 81 -24.51 39.56 14.69
CA VAL A 81 -25.47 40.65 14.57
C VAL A 81 -25.70 40.99 13.10
N VAL A 82 -26.96 41.24 12.73
CA VAL A 82 -27.33 41.83 11.44
C VAL A 82 -28.19 43.08 11.66
N ARG A 83 -27.94 44.11 10.85
CA ARG A 83 -28.77 45.32 10.82
C ARG A 83 -29.96 45.12 9.92
N VAL A 84 -31.13 45.54 10.39
CA VAL A 84 -32.40 45.55 9.68
C VAL A 84 -32.74 47.00 9.36
N ASP A 85 -32.94 47.31 8.09
CA ASP A 85 -33.52 48.59 7.66
C ASP A 85 -35.01 48.40 7.40
N ASP A 86 -35.85 48.88 8.30
CA ASP A 86 -37.32 48.87 8.18
C ASP A 86 -37.87 50.11 7.47
N GLY A 87 -37.02 51.08 7.10
CA GLY A 87 -37.39 52.37 6.52
C GLY A 87 -37.76 53.46 7.53
N THR A 88 -37.67 53.22 8.84
CA THR A 88 -37.97 54.23 9.89
C THR A 88 -36.80 55.16 10.20
N GLY A 89 -35.60 54.83 9.71
CA GLY A 89 -34.37 55.58 9.97
C GLY A 89 -33.73 55.34 11.34
N LYS A 90 -34.31 54.48 12.19
CA LYS A 90 -33.66 53.99 13.40
C LYS A 90 -32.85 52.71 13.10
N PRO A 91 -31.65 52.53 13.68
CA PRO A 91 -30.94 51.27 13.58
C PRO A 91 -31.69 50.20 14.36
N GLU A 92 -32.16 49.16 13.68
CA GLU A 92 -32.75 47.99 14.31
C GLU A 92 -31.85 46.77 14.08
N TYR A 93 -31.68 45.94 15.12
CA TYR A 93 -30.75 44.81 15.12
C TYR A 93 -31.48 43.48 15.36
N ALA A 94 -30.99 42.45 14.68
CA ALA A 94 -31.41 41.06 14.82
C ALA A 94 -30.18 40.15 14.87
N LEU A 95 -30.40 38.88 15.22
CA LEU A 95 -29.37 37.84 15.24
C LEU A 95 -29.44 37.01 13.97
N ILE A 96 -28.30 36.79 13.34
CA ILE A 96 -28.14 35.93 12.16
C ILE A 96 -27.24 34.74 12.50
N GLN A 97 -27.67 33.53 12.16
CA GLN A 97 -26.87 32.31 12.28
C GLN A 97 -26.91 31.51 10.96
N PRO A 98 -25.88 30.69 10.66
CA PRO A 98 -25.92 29.75 9.54
C PRO A 98 -27.11 28.78 9.63
N MET A 99 -27.69 28.41 8.49
CA MET A 99 -28.74 27.38 8.45
C MET A 99 -28.13 25.97 8.50
N VAL A 100 -28.03 25.40 9.70
CA VAL A 100 -27.50 24.05 9.93
C VAL A 100 -28.61 22.99 9.83
N SER A 101 -28.29 21.80 9.29
CA SER A 101 -29.19 20.64 9.30
C SER A 101 -28.97 19.79 10.56
N PHE A 102 -30.02 19.59 11.34
CA PHE A 102 -29.95 18.87 12.61
C PHE A 102 -31.27 18.19 12.99
N VAL A 103 -31.20 17.28 13.96
CA VAL A 103 -32.32 16.67 14.70
C VAL A 103 -32.21 17.08 16.17
N ALA A 104 -33.31 17.50 16.80
CA ALA A 104 -33.29 17.91 18.20
C ALA A 104 -33.04 16.72 19.15
N LEU A 105 -32.33 16.94 20.27
CA LEU A 105 -31.96 15.82 21.15
C LEU A 105 -33.20 15.13 21.73
N HIS A 106 -34.31 15.85 22.00
CA HIS A 106 -35.54 15.24 22.54
C HIS A 106 -36.22 14.23 21.60
N GLU A 107 -35.96 14.32 20.30
CA GLU A 107 -36.38 13.30 19.34
C GLU A 107 -35.48 12.06 19.48
N THR A 108 -34.17 12.26 19.63
CA THR A 108 -33.19 11.17 19.74
C THR A 108 -33.29 10.39 21.05
N ILE A 109 -33.55 11.07 22.19
CA ILE A 109 -33.71 10.43 23.51
C ILE A 109 -35.18 10.16 23.87
N GLU A 110 -36.11 10.33 22.93
CA GLU A 110 -37.55 10.14 23.12
C GLU A 110 -38.17 10.96 24.29
N THR A 111 -37.67 12.15 24.60
CA THR A 111 -38.28 13.06 25.60
C THR A 111 -39.29 14.06 25.02
N SER A 112 -39.59 13.96 23.72
CA SER A 112 -40.63 14.75 23.05
C SER A 112 -42.02 14.58 23.68
N TYR A 113 -42.89 15.58 23.51
CA TYR A 113 -44.34 15.44 23.68
C TYR A 113 -44.92 14.35 22.78
N THR A 114 -46.14 13.87 23.08
CA THR A 114 -46.81 12.81 22.32
C THR A 114 -47.17 13.16 20.88
N ASP A 115 -47.13 14.45 20.52
CA ASP A 115 -47.30 14.97 19.16
C ASP A 115 -45.96 15.25 18.44
N GLY A 116 -44.82 15.01 19.09
CA GLY A 116 -43.48 15.25 18.56
C GLY A 116 -43.08 16.73 18.43
N SER A 117 -43.88 17.67 18.95
CA SER A 117 -43.74 19.11 18.62
C SER A 117 -42.55 19.84 19.30
N ASP A 118 -42.22 19.45 20.52
CA ASP A 118 -41.14 20.00 21.37
C ASP A 118 -40.84 18.96 22.47
N ARG A 119 -39.82 19.21 23.30
CA ARG A 119 -39.51 18.43 24.51
C ARG A 119 -40.61 18.55 25.57
N ASP A 120 -40.84 17.50 26.35
CA ASP A 120 -41.65 17.55 27.57
C ASP A 120 -40.77 17.99 28.78
N PRO A 121 -40.96 19.20 29.34
CA PRO A 121 -40.14 19.70 30.44
C PRO A 121 -40.32 18.95 31.75
N LEU A 122 -41.48 18.32 31.98
CA LEU A 122 -41.76 17.56 33.20
C LEU A 122 -41.16 16.16 33.09
N LYS A 123 -41.27 15.51 31.93
CA LYS A 123 -40.60 14.24 31.63
C LYS A 123 -39.10 14.35 31.86
N GLU A 124 -38.48 15.44 31.42
CA GLU A 124 -37.07 15.71 31.65
C GLU A 124 -36.74 16.09 33.10
N ALA A 125 -37.58 16.89 33.77
CA ALA A 125 -37.38 17.25 35.18
C ALA A 125 -37.32 16.03 36.11
N TYR A 126 -38.22 15.06 35.90
CA TYR A 126 -38.37 13.91 36.80
C TYR A 126 -37.58 12.67 36.37
N ALA A 127 -37.44 12.42 35.06
CA ALA A 127 -36.80 11.21 34.52
C ALA A 127 -35.66 11.51 33.54
N GLY A 128 -35.31 12.79 33.31
CA GLY A 128 -34.32 13.19 32.31
C GLY A 128 -32.99 12.47 32.46
N SER A 129 -32.49 12.30 33.68
CA SER A 129 -31.22 11.59 33.90
C SER A 129 -31.20 10.14 33.42
N ASP A 130 -32.35 9.50 33.26
CA ASP A 130 -32.45 8.12 32.75
C ASP A 130 -32.64 8.11 31.23
N TYR A 131 -33.44 9.02 30.67
CA TYR A 131 -33.55 9.17 29.21
C TYR A 131 -32.24 9.62 28.57
N TYR A 132 -31.49 10.48 29.24
CA TYR A 132 -30.19 10.95 28.76
C TYR A 132 -29.11 9.86 28.77
N LEU A 133 -29.32 8.70 29.42
CA LEU A 133 -28.41 7.55 29.26
C LEU A 133 -28.43 6.96 27.83
N ARG A 134 -29.49 7.21 27.04
CA ARG A 134 -29.54 6.82 25.61
C ARG A 134 -28.45 7.49 24.78
N LEU A 135 -27.82 8.56 25.27
CA LEU A 135 -26.60 9.14 24.70
C LEU A 135 -25.42 8.13 24.67
N LEU A 136 -25.45 7.06 25.46
CA LEU A 136 -24.45 5.98 25.43
C LEU A 136 -24.70 4.96 24.31
N GLU A 137 -25.89 4.93 23.69
CA GLU A 137 -26.25 3.96 22.64
C GLU A 137 -25.57 4.26 21.29
N GLN A 138 -24.92 5.42 21.15
CA GLN A 138 -24.32 5.89 19.90
C GLN A 138 -22.94 6.51 20.14
N GLN A 139 -21.98 6.18 19.27
CA GLN A 139 -20.71 6.91 19.20
C GLN A 139 -20.96 8.37 18.83
N GLN A 140 -20.38 9.28 19.61
CA GLN A 140 -20.64 10.72 19.49
C GLN A 140 -19.49 11.58 19.99
N PHE A 141 -19.41 12.79 19.45
CA PHE A 141 -18.47 13.83 19.88
C PHE A 141 -19.14 15.19 19.90
N GLY A 142 -18.43 16.23 20.38
CA GLY A 142 -18.92 17.61 20.39
C GLY A 142 -19.81 17.97 21.58
N LEU A 143 -20.54 17.02 22.17
CA LEU A 143 -21.39 17.25 23.35
C LEU A 143 -20.58 17.80 24.54
N THR A 144 -19.39 17.23 24.78
CA THR A 144 -18.44 17.70 25.81
C THR A 144 -18.04 19.16 25.58
N SER A 145 -17.67 19.53 24.36
CA SER A 145 -17.34 20.93 24.01
C SER A 145 -18.53 21.86 24.20
N ALA A 146 -19.70 21.48 23.70
CA ALA A 146 -20.95 22.25 23.80
C ALA A 146 -21.34 22.54 25.26
N LEU A 147 -21.28 21.52 26.13
CA LEU A 147 -21.58 21.64 27.55
C LEU A 147 -20.49 22.39 28.33
N MET A 148 -19.22 22.17 28.01
CA MET A 148 -18.08 22.87 28.63
C MET A 148 -18.15 24.38 28.37
N PHE A 149 -18.32 24.80 27.12
CA PHE A 149 -18.45 26.22 26.78
C PHE A 149 -19.76 26.83 27.32
N SER A 150 -20.85 26.06 27.40
CA SER A 150 -22.08 26.49 28.06
C SER A 150 -21.84 26.84 29.55
N ILE A 151 -21.14 25.98 30.31
CA ILE A 151 -20.79 26.28 31.70
C ILE A 151 -19.81 27.45 31.80
N TRP A 152 -18.79 27.50 30.94
CA TRP A 152 -17.76 28.54 30.97
C TRP A 152 -18.39 29.94 30.84
N LEU A 153 -19.31 30.12 29.90
CA LEU A 153 -20.05 31.38 29.68
C LEU A 153 -21.28 31.56 30.60
N SER A 154 -21.55 30.62 31.53
CA SER A 154 -22.74 30.63 32.40
C SER A 154 -24.10 30.59 31.67
N ALA A 155 -24.17 29.83 30.57
CA ALA A 155 -25.37 29.49 29.82
C ALA A 155 -25.94 28.12 30.29
N HIS A 156 -26.73 28.11 31.36
CA HIS A 156 -27.22 26.87 31.99
C HIS A 156 -28.41 26.18 31.29
N SER A 157 -28.99 26.74 30.23
CA SER A 157 -30.17 26.23 29.51
C SER A 157 -29.87 25.10 28.51
N VAL A 158 -29.04 24.13 28.91
CA VAL A 158 -28.57 22.99 28.08
C VAL A 158 -29.59 21.84 27.95
N HIS A 159 -30.88 22.16 27.81
CA HIS A 159 -31.92 21.15 27.63
C HIS A 159 -31.93 20.54 26.22
N SER A 160 -32.64 19.44 26.06
CA SER A 160 -32.76 18.64 24.83
C SER A 160 -33.28 19.37 23.57
N GLY A 161 -33.98 20.51 23.72
CA GLY A 161 -34.36 21.38 22.59
C GLY A 161 -33.26 22.35 22.15
N ASN A 162 -32.20 22.49 22.96
CA ASN A 162 -31.08 23.41 22.73
C ASN A 162 -29.79 22.64 22.39
N ILE A 163 -29.71 21.36 22.75
CA ILE A 163 -28.70 20.43 22.25
C ILE A 163 -29.29 19.66 21.08
N VAL A 164 -28.53 19.53 19.99
CA VAL A 164 -28.98 18.91 18.74
C VAL A 164 -27.93 17.96 18.19
N THR A 165 -28.35 17.11 17.27
CA THR A 165 -27.53 16.16 16.52
C THR A 165 -27.37 16.67 15.11
N LEU A 166 -26.14 16.85 14.62
CA LEU A 166 -25.91 17.29 13.24
C LEU A 166 -26.07 16.11 12.28
N ASN A 167 -26.61 16.40 11.09
CA ASN A 167 -26.63 15.43 10.00
C ASN A 167 -25.30 15.56 9.23
N ASN A 168 -24.47 14.53 9.30
CA ASN A 168 -23.20 14.46 8.59
C ASN A 168 -22.90 13.01 8.18
N ASP A 169 -23.17 12.70 6.92
CA ASP A 169 -23.16 11.34 6.37
C ASP A 169 -21.72 10.83 6.08
N LYS A 170 -20.71 11.68 6.28
CA LYS A 170 -19.28 11.37 6.04
C LYS A 170 -18.53 10.89 7.28
N MET A 171 -19.20 10.86 8.44
CA MET A 171 -18.61 10.58 9.74
C MET A 171 -19.35 9.41 10.42
N ILE A 172 -18.58 8.49 11.00
CA ILE A 172 -19.14 7.32 11.71
C ILE A 172 -19.91 7.80 12.95
N SER A 173 -19.45 8.88 13.56
CA SER A 173 -19.90 9.35 14.87
C SER A 173 -20.87 10.52 14.76
N LYS A 174 -21.94 10.49 15.56
CA LYS A 174 -22.94 11.57 15.55
C LYS A 174 -22.40 12.80 16.30
N GLN A 175 -22.17 13.89 15.57
CA GLN A 175 -21.76 15.17 16.16
C GLN A 175 -22.94 15.81 16.91
N ARG A 176 -22.75 16.17 18.18
CA ARG A 176 -23.70 17.00 18.93
C ARG A 176 -23.29 18.47 18.90
N ALA A 177 -24.27 19.36 18.96
CA ALA A 177 -24.08 20.81 18.94
C ALA A 177 -25.00 21.54 19.93
N ARG A 178 -24.62 22.76 20.34
CA ARG A 178 -25.47 23.71 21.07
C ARG A 178 -26.00 24.77 20.10
N LEU A 179 -27.32 24.94 20.09
CA LEU A 179 -28.04 26.10 19.55
C LEU A 179 -28.32 27.12 20.65
N ASP A 180 -28.62 28.35 20.27
CA ASP A 180 -29.24 29.41 21.10
C ASP A 180 -28.50 29.81 22.38
N TRP A 181 -27.68 30.87 22.32
CA TRP A 181 -26.87 31.32 23.45
C TRP A 181 -27.47 32.51 24.23
N GLY A 182 -28.78 32.79 24.09
CA GLY A 182 -29.47 33.90 24.76
C GLY A 182 -29.55 33.82 26.29
N ASP A 183 -29.14 32.70 26.88
CA ASP A 183 -28.98 32.53 28.33
C ASP A 183 -27.54 32.70 28.85
N ALA A 184 -26.59 33.04 27.99
CA ALA A 184 -25.21 33.32 28.38
C ALA A 184 -25.10 34.47 29.37
N PHE A 185 -24.02 34.42 30.17
CA PHE A 185 -23.63 35.39 31.18
C PHE A 185 -24.59 35.60 32.35
N ARG A 186 -25.70 34.85 32.44
CA ARG A 186 -26.65 34.96 33.55
C ARG A 186 -25.99 34.63 34.88
N PHE A 187 -26.05 35.60 35.78
CA PHE A 187 -25.44 35.63 37.11
C PHE A 187 -23.92 35.36 37.10
N LEU A 188 -23.21 35.63 35.99
CA LEU A 188 -21.81 35.24 35.80
C LEU A 188 -20.90 35.68 36.94
N ALA A 189 -20.95 36.95 37.34
CA ALA A 189 -20.10 37.50 38.40
C ALA A 189 -20.68 37.34 39.81
N HIS A 190 -21.91 36.82 39.95
CA HIS A 190 -22.49 36.62 41.27
C HIS A 190 -21.72 35.50 42.02
N PRO A 191 -21.17 35.73 43.23
CA PRO A 191 -20.26 34.77 43.88
C PRO A 191 -20.83 33.35 44.00
N LYS A 192 -22.10 33.24 44.43
CA LYS A 192 -22.79 31.94 44.59
C LYS A 192 -23.05 31.17 43.29
N ASN A 193 -22.91 31.82 42.13
CA ASN A 193 -23.04 31.18 40.81
C ASN A 193 -21.70 30.55 40.35
N ASN A 194 -20.63 30.76 41.11
CA ASN A 194 -19.29 30.22 40.84
C ASN A 194 -18.82 29.23 41.92
N GLU A 195 -19.53 29.12 43.06
CA GLU A 195 -19.28 28.10 44.10
C GLU A 195 -19.45 26.67 43.56
N ASN A 196 -20.52 26.42 42.79
CA ASN A 196 -20.72 25.19 42.03
C ASN A 196 -21.31 25.52 40.66
N ILE A 197 -20.44 25.49 39.65
CA ILE A 197 -20.72 25.92 38.27
C ILE A 197 -21.76 25.06 37.53
N LEU A 198 -22.08 23.85 38.00
CA LEU A 198 -23.13 23.01 37.43
C LEU A 198 -24.55 23.54 37.72
N TYR A 199 -24.68 24.46 38.68
CA TYR A 199 -25.96 24.96 39.16
C TYR A 199 -26.18 26.43 38.79
N ALA A 200 -27.33 26.72 38.18
CA ALA A 200 -27.74 28.08 37.91
C ALA A 200 -28.21 28.75 39.20
N TYR A 201 -27.60 29.88 39.58
CA TYR A 201 -28.03 30.64 40.76
C TYR A 201 -29.50 31.11 40.65
N GLU A 202 -30.01 31.40 39.44
CA GLU A 202 -31.41 31.81 39.23
C GLU A 202 -32.48 30.78 39.66
N ASN A 203 -32.06 29.52 39.83
CA ASN A 203 -32.91 28.42 40.25
C ASN A 203 -32.82 28.14 41.76
N ARG A 204 -32.03 28.90 42.52
CA ARG A 204 -31.80 28.67 43.96
C ARG A 204 -32.78 29.46 44.84
N GLY A 205 -32.98 28.99 46.08
CA GLY A 205 -33.84 29.62 47.09
C GLY A 205 -34.88 28.67 47.68
N VAL A 206 -35.26 28.89 48.94
CA VAL A 206 -36.08 27.99 49.78
C VAL A 206 -37.50 27.71 49.23
N LEU A 207 -37.96 28.51 48.26
CA LEU A 207 -39.28 28.40 47.62
C LEU A 207 -39.22 28.42 46.07
N ASN A 208 -38.04 28.19 45.48
CA ASN A 208 -37.84 28.33 44.04
C ASN A 208 -38.03 26.99 43.30
N TYR A 209 -39.25 26.70 42.85
CA TYR A 209 -39.58 25.45 42.14
C TYR A 209 -38.76 25.21 40.85
N LYS A 210 -38.07 26.23 40.32
CA LYS A 210 -37.20 26.09 39.14
C LYS A 210 -36.04 25.12 39.39
N SER A 211 -35.53 24.94 40.61
CA SER A 211 -34.47 23.96 40.91
C SER A 211 -34.83 22.55 40.45
N TRP A 212 -36.11 22.20 40.49
CA TRP A 212 -36.61 20.88 40.11
C TRP A 212 -36.80 20.71 38.60
N THR A 213 -36.92 21.81 37.84
CA THR A 213 -37.38 21.80 36.44
C THR A 213 -36.44 22.47 35.45
N LYS A 214 -35.37 23.13 35.93
CA LYS A 214 -34.47 23.96 35.12
C LYS A 214 -32.98 23.80 35.44
N ASP A 215 -32.59 22.93 36.36
CA ASP A 215 -31.18 22.59 36.60
C ASP A 215 -30.69 21.56 35.58
N TYR A 216 -30.69 21.94 34.29
CA TYR A 216 -30.55 21.00 33.17
C TYR A 216 -29.26 20.18 33.15
N PHE A 217 -28.17 20.66 33.76
CA PHE A 217 -26.95 19.86 33.95
C PHE A 217 -27.18 18.60 34.82
N LEU A 218 -28.19 18.58 35.69
CA LEU A 218 -28.57 17.36 36.42
C LEU A 218 -29.18 16.27 35.54
N ASN A 219 -29.65 16.59 34.34
CA ASN A 219 -30.11 15.57 33.38
C ASN A 219 -28.91 14.77 32.83
N TYR A 220 -27.70 15.32 32.89
CA TYR A 220 -26.49 14.64 32.45
C TYR A 220 -25.82 13.79 33.56
N LYS A 221 -26.28 13.90 34.82
CA LYS A 221 -25.56 13.38 36.01
C LYS A 221 -25.33 11.87 36.07
N LYS A 222 -26.11 11.08 35.33
CA LYS A 222 -25.98 9.60 35.30
C LYS A 222 -25.07 9.11 34.18
N ILE A 223 -24.64 9.99 33.27
CA ILE A 223 -23.77 9.64 32.13
C ILE A 223 -22.33 9.49 32.68
N PRO A 224 -21.78 8.27 32.85
CA PRO A 224 -20.58 8.07 33.66
C PRO A 224 -19.33 8.51 32.90
N GLY A 225 -18.55 9.47 33.39
CA GLY A 225 -17.34 9.96 32.71
C GLY A 225 -17.54 11.25 31.91
N LEU A 226 -18.77 11.76 31.77
CA LEU A 226 -19.04 12.99 31.01
C LEU A 226 -18.42 14.23 31.65
N PHE A 227 -18.55 14.40 32.97
CA PHE A 227 -17.98 15.57 33.64
C PHE A 227 -16.45 15.48 33.68
N SER A 228 -15.92 14.26 33.83
CA SER A 228 -14.50 13.94 33.70
C SER A 228 -13.95 14.29 32.30
N ALA A 229 -14.71 13.99 31.23
CA ALA A 229 -14.34 14.35 29.84
C ALA A 229 -14.47 15.86 29.56
N MET A 230 -15.42 16.56 30.21
CA MET A 230 -15.49 18.02 30.17
C MET A 230 -14.30 18.67 30.89
N ALA A 231 -13.82 18.09 31.99
CA ALA A 231 -12.61 18.53 32.68
C ALA A 231 -11.35 18.35 31.81
N GLU A 232 -11.24 17.23 31.06
CA GLU A 232 -10.17 17.01 30.08
C GLU A 232 -10.19 18.06 28.97
N LYS A 233 -11.34 18.29 28.32
CA LYS A 233 -11.49 19.35 27.31
C LYS A 233 -11.19 20.74 27.89
N GLY A 234 -11.55 21.00 29.14
CA GLY A 234 -11.21 22.23 29.86
C GLY A 234 -9.70 22.39 30.07
N ARG A 235 -8.98 21.30 30.42
CA ARG A 235 -7.51 21.32 30.54
C ARG A 235 -6.83 21.56 29.20
N LEU A 236 -7.31 20.94 28.12
CA LEU A 236 -6.81 21.16 26.77
C LEU A 236 -7.04 22.61 26.30
N PHE A 237 -8.26 23.15 26.48
CA PHE A 237 -8.57 24.54 26.14
C PHE A 237 -7.73 25.53 26.97
N LYS A 238 -7.57 25.29 28.27
CA LYS A 238 -6.72 26.09 29.15
C LYS A 238 -5.23 26.03 28.74
N ALA A 239 -4.75 24.91 28.22
CA ALA A 239 -3.38 24.76 27.74
C ALA A 239 -3.15 25.45 26.37
N ALA A 240 -4.18 25.55 25.53
CA ALA A 240 -4.12 26.29 24.27
C ALA A 240 -4.17 27.81 24.47
N LEU A 241 -4.93 28.28 25.47
CA LEU A 241 -5.16 29.69 25.78
C LEU A 241 -3.92 30.34 26.44
N GLN A 242 -3.23 31.24 25.74
CA GLN A 242 -2.05 31.91 26.30
C GLN A 242 -2.41 32.97 27.37
N GLU A 243 -1.47 33.32 28.24
CA GLU A 243 -1.70 34.07 29.49
C GLU A 243 -2.44 35.41 29.33
N ASN A 244 -2.25 36.11 28.18
CA ASN A 244 -2.96 37.35 27.85
C ASN A 244 -4.06 37.20 26.78
N GLU A 245 -4.16 36.04 26.13
CA GLU A 245 -4.96 35.85 24.92
C GLU A 245 -6.46 36.02 25.16
N LEU A 246 -6.94 35.63 26.35
CA LEU A 246 -8.34 35.84 26.75
C LEU A 246 -8.73 37.33 26.79
N LEU A 247 -7.80 38.22 27.17
CA LEU A 247 -8.05 39.66 27.20
C LEU A 247 -8.25 40.20 25.77
N ASP A 248 -7.44 39.72 24.82
CA ASP A 248 -7.53 40.12 23.42
C ASP A 248 -8.73 39.50 22.70
N ILE A 249 -9.13 38.26 23.06
CA ILE A 249 -10.40 37.65 22.61
C ILE A 249 -11.58 38.49 23.05
N LEU A 250 -11.65 38.87 24.34
CA LEU A 250 -12.73 39.70 24.88
C LEU A 250 -12.75 41.09 24.24
N ARG A 251 -11.58 41.69 23.96
CA ARG A 251 -11.50 42.98 23.26
C ARG A 251 -12.02 42.88 21.82
N SER A 252 -11.52 41.90 21.06
CA SER A 252 -11.95 41.68 19.67
C SER A 252 -13.45 41.38 19.59
N ALA A 253 -13.99 40.58 20.52
CA ALA A 253 -15.42 40.29 20.59
C ALA A 253 -16.28 41.56 20.81
N LEU A 254 -15.86 42.50 21.67
CA LEU A 254 -16.55 43.79 21.84
C LEU A 254 -16.40 44.70 20.61
N GLN A 255 -15.25 44.65 19.93
CA GLN A 255 -14.97 45.43 18.71
C GLN A 255 -15.78 44.96 17.50
N LYS A 256 -16.09 43.65 17.42
CA LYS A 256 -16.95 43.04 16.39
C LYS A 256 -18.44 43.40 16.53
N LEU A 257 -18.90 43.94 17.67
CA LEU A 257 -20.30 44.33 17.89
C LEU A 257 -20.57 45.79 17.49
N PRO A 258 -21.75 46.15 16.94
CA PRO A 258 -22.06 47.56 16.63
C PRO A 258 -22.05 48.47 17.86
N ALA A 259 -21.52 49.69 17.70
CA ALA A 259 -21.42 50.68 18.78
C ALA A 259 -22.79 51.10 19.35
N ASP A 260 -23.81 51.10 18.50
CA ASP A 260 -25.20 51.44 18.78
C ASP A 260 -26.11 50.22 19.04
N LEU A 261 -25.54 49.02 19.24
CA LEU A 261 -26.30 47.77 19.43
C LEU A 261 -27.25 47.82 20.64
N ILE A 262 -26.84 48.45 21.74
CA ILE A 262 -27.65 48.58 22.96
C ILE A 262 -27.54 49.96 23.61
N GLU A 263 -28.69 50.49 24.03
CA GLU A 263 -28.81 51.74 24.77
C GLU A 263 -28.29 51.62 26.22
N GLN A 264 -27.99 52.77 26.84
CA GLN A 264 -27.47 52.82 28.22
C GLN A 264 -28.38 52.13 29.24
N GLN A 265 -29.72 52.25 29.10
CA GLN A 265 -30.67 51.56 29.98
C GLN A 265 -30.52 50.03 29.92
N THR A 266 -30.22 49.48 28.74
CA THR A 266 -29.93 48.05 28.57
C THR A 266 -28.60 47.68 29.21
N LYS A 267 -27.55 48.51 29.06
CA LYS A 267 -26.26 48.30 29.76
C LYS A 267 -26.42 48.26 31.28
N ASP A 268 -27.16 49.23 31.84
CA ASP A 268 -27.43 49.30 33.27
C ASP A 268 -28.23 48.11 33.80
N ARG A 269 -29.21 47.64 33.02
CA ARG A 269 -29.99 46.44 33.36
C ARG A 269 -29.14 45.17 33.28
N PHE A 270 -28.36 45.00 32.21
CA PHE A 270 -27.49 43.85 32.02
C PHE A 270 -26.45 43.75 33.13
N ALA A 271 -25.76 44.86 33.43
CA ALA A 271 -24.81 44.98 34.53
C ALA A 271 -25.41 44.54 35.88
N GLN A 272 -26.66 44.91 36.18
CA GLN A 272 -27.29 44.69 37.48
C GLN A 272 -28.06 43.36 37.62
N LYS A 273 -28.64 42.84 36.54
CA LYS A 273 -29.59 41.71 36.59
C LYS A 273 -29.16 40.47 35.81
N ASP A 274 -28.27 40.65 34.84
CA ASP A 274 -27.80 39.55 34.00
C ASP A 274 -26.36 39.20 34.39
N ILE A 275 -25.36 40.02 34.08
CA ILE A 275 -23.94 39.67 34.27
C ILE A 275 -23.39 39.90 35.70
N TYR A 276 -24.02 40.79 36.48
CA TYR A 276 -23.60 41.19 37.84
C TYR A 276 -22.22 41.89 37.91
N MET A 277 -21.86 42.65 36.87
CA MET A 277 -20.61 43.42 36.78
C MET A 277 -20.90 44.91 36.55
N ASP A 278 -20.64 45.75 37.55
CA ASP A 278 -20.88 47.21 37.42
C ASP A 278 -19.93 47.87 36.41
N SER A 279 -18.75 47.29 36.16
CA SER A 279 -17.82 47.72 35.10
C SER A 279 -18.42 47.65 33.69
N PHE A 280 -19.45 46.82 33.48
CA PHE A 280 -20.15 46.75 32.19
C PHE A 280 -20.93 48.03 31.84
N ARG A 281 -21.36 48.81 32.84
CA ARG A 281 -22.17 50.04 32.61
C ARG A 281 -21.47 51.07 31.74
N THR A 282 -20.14 51.11 31.77
CA THR A 282 -19.28 52.06 31.06
C THR A 282 -18.63 51.47 29.80
N VAL A 283 -18.94 50.22 29.44
CA VAL A 283 -18.36 49.56 28.26
C VAL A 283 -18.80 50.26 26.97
N GLN A 284 -17.83 50.55 26.11
CA GLN A 284 -18.04 50.95 24.73
C GLN A 284 -18.09 49.69 23.84
N LEU A 285 -18.82 49.76 22.72
CA LEU A 285 -18.91 48.70 21.72
C LEU A 285 -18.41 49.26 20.38
N GLY A 286 -18.06 48.38 19.45
CA GLY A 286 -17.57 48.78 18.12
C GLY A 286 -16.05 48.96 18.05
N PRO A 287 -15.51 49.29 16.87
CA PRO A 287 -14.08 49.14 16.56
C PRO A 287 -13.12 49.89 17.48
N GLU A 288 -13.55 50.99 18.10
CA GLU A 288 -12.76 51.81 19.02
C GLU A 288 -12.80 51.31 20.48
N SER A 289 -13.56 50.25 20.78
CA SER A 289 -13.67 49.68 22.12
C SER A 289 -12.33 49.16 22.63
N ASP A 290 -11.85 49.75 23.73
CA ASP A 290 -10.78 49.19 24.56
C ASP A 290 -11.29 48.18 25.61
N GLY A 291 -12.60 48.19 25.87
CA GLY A 291 -13.32 47.41 26.88
C GLY A 291 -13.07 47.80 28.34
N GLY A 292 -12.31 48.87 28.60
CA GLY A 292 -12.03 49.43 29.91
C GLY A 292 -11.69 48.42 31.01
N THR A 293 -12.24 48.62 32.21
CA THR A 293 -12.07 47.71 33.36
C THR A 293 -12.90 46.42 33.28
N PHE A 294 -13.87 46.35 32.36
CA PHE A 294 -14.73 45.18 32.21
C PHE A 294 -13.96 43.96 31.69
N ILE A 295 -13.08 44.13 30.69
CA ILE A 295 -12.28 43.02 30.14
C ILE A 295 -11.44 42.28 31.21
N PRO A 296 -10.59 42.95 32.01
CA PRO A 296 -9.77 42.25 33.01
C PRO A 296 -10.61 41.61 34.13
N GLU A 297 -11.74 42.20 34.53
CA GLU A 297 -12.66 41.58 35.49
C GLU A 297 -13.34 40.33 34.88
N MET A 298 -13.79 40.42 33.64
CA MET A 298 -14.45 39.35 32.90
C MET A 298 -13.49 38.16 32.68
N ALA A 299 -12.27 38.44 32.22
CA ALA A 299 -11.22 37.43 32.03
C ALA A 299 -10.88 36.71 33.34
N LYS A 300 -10.81 37.44 34.46
CA LYS A 300 -10.58 36.84 35.79
C LYS A 300 -11.69 35.86 36.19
N ILE A 301 -12.95 36.21 35.94
CA ILE A 301 -14.09 35.33 36.24
C ILE A 301 -14.12 34.12 35.30
N LEU A 302 -13.92 34.32 34.00
CA LEU A 302 -13.86 33.24 33.02
C LEU A 302 -12.70 32.26 33.26
N ASN A 303 -11.52 32.75 33.65
CA ASN A 303 -10.41 31.90 34.08
C ASN A 303 -10.74 31.11 35.34
N HIS A 304 -11.34 31.75 36.36
CA HIS A 304 -11.78 31.04 37.57
C HIS A 304 -12.85 29.96 37.28
N ARG A 305 -13.78 30.21 36.37
CA ARG A 305 -14.75 29.21 35.91
C ARG A 305 -14.07 28.09 35.12
N LEU A 306 -13.05 28.41 34.31
CA LEU A 306 -12.26 27.41 33.59
C LEU A 306 -11.47 26.51 34.56
N ASP A 307 -10.86 27.07 35.61
CA ASP A 307 -10.24 26.29 36.69
C ASP A 307 -11.25 25.30 37.29
N LYS A 308 -12.44 25.79 37.65
CA LYS A 308 -13.52 24.94 38.18
C LYS A 308 -14.03 23.88 37.19
N ILE A 309 -13.97 24.13 35.88
CA ILE A 309 -14.24 23.12 34.84
C ILE A 309 -13.17 22.03 34.88
N THR A 310 -11.88 22.38 35.00
CA THR A 310 -10.78 21.39 35.06
C THR A 310 -10.81 20.49 36.29
N GLU A 311 -11.58 20.85 37.32
CA GLU A 311 -11.80 20.10 38.56
C GLU A 311 -13.08 19.23 38.53
N LEU A 312 -13.87 19.25 37.44
CA LEU A 312 -15.15 18.52 37.38
C LEU A 312 -14.96 17.00 37.45
N GLN A 313 -15.82 16.36 38.24
CA GLN A 313 -15.91 14.91 38.42
C GLN A 313 -17.38 14.48 38.37
N ASP A 314 -17.63 13.20 38.13
CA ASP A 314 -18.98 12.68 38.00
C ASP A 314 -19.73 12.66 39.34
N LEU A 315 -21.01 13.07 39.32
CA LEU A 315 -21.82 13.30 40.53
C LEU A 315 -22.27 12.01 41.24
N THR A 316 -22.04 10.83 40.66
CA THR A 316 -22.47 9.54 41.20
C THR A 316 -21.28 8.58 41.36
N LEU A 317 -20.94 8.27 42.61
CA LEU A 317 -19.86 7.35 43.03
C LEU A 317 -20.13 5.85 42.75
N GLN A 318 -20.95 5.50 41.75
CA GLN A 318 -21.17 4.10 41.37
C GLN A 318 -20.01 3.59 40.51
N SER A 319 -18.99 3.09 41.20
CA SER A 319 -17.93 2.31 40.60
C SER A 319 -18.44 0.94 40.11
N ALA A 320 -17.88 0.54 38.96
CA ALA A 320 -17.93 -0.79 38.33
C ALA A 320 -19.19 -1.18 37.51
N MET A 321 -18.89 -1.58 36.26
CA MET A 321 -19.69 -2.37 35.31
C MET A 321 -20.85 -1.67 34.57
N GLY A 322 -20.50 -0.98 33.50
CA GLY A 322 -21.35 -0.44 32.44
C GLY A 322 -20.54 0.54 31.60
N ASP A 323 -20.79 0.63 30.29
CA ASP A 323 -19.96 1.42 29.37
C ASP A 323 -19.80 2.88 29.85
N MET A 324 -18.55 3.28 30.14
CA MET A 324 -18.22 4.68 30.40
C MET A 324 -18.58 5.51 29.17
N TYR A 325 -18.98 6.75 29.40
CA TYR A 325 -19.27 7.74 28.38
C TYR A 325 -18.04 7.99 27.51
N GLN A 326 -18.01 7.30 26.39
CA GLN A 326 -17.07 7.55 25.32
C GLN A 326 -17.57 8.77 24.52
N SER A 327 -17.33 9.97 25.06
CA SER A 327 -17.02 11.12 24.19
C SER A 327 -15.70 10.80 23.51
N ILE A 328 -15.78 9.97 22.47
CA ILE A 328 -14.66 9.63 21.62
C ILE A 328 -13.99 10.93 21.18
N PHE A 329 -12.68 10.97 21.38
CA PHE A 329 -11.87 12.00 20.76
C PHE A 329 -11.92 11.72 19.27
N VAL A 330 -12.59 12.57 18.50
CA VAL A 330 -12.54 12.51 17.03
C VAL A 330 -11.55 13.56 16.56
N ALA A 331 -10.66 13.14 15.66
CA ALA A 331 -9.61 13.95 15.07
C ALA A 331 -10.01 14.40 13.66
N THR A 332 -9.47 15.54 13.21
CA THR A 332 -9.61 15.97 11.81
C THR A 332 -9.14 14.86 10.84
N PRO A 333 -9.95 14.48 9.82
CA PRO A 333 -9.61 13.38 8.90
C PRO A 333 -8.27 13.60 8.18
N PRO A 334 -7.31 12.66 8.30
CA PRO A 334 -6.00 12.79 7.68
C PRO A 334 -6.12 12.71 6.16
N LEU A 335 -5.31 13.51 5.49
CA LEU A 335 -5.17 13.54 4.04
C LEU A 335 -4.03 12.61 3.64
N LEU A 336 -4.32 11.60 2.81
CA LEU A 336 -3.30 10.71 2.28
C LEU A 336 -2.62 11.40 1.10
N GLN A 337 -1.43 11.95 1.35
CA GLN A 337 -0.59 12.57 0.33
C GLN A 337 0.50 11.59 -0.13
N MET A 338 0.96 11.79 -1.37
CA MET A 338 2.12 11.11 -1.93
C MET A 338 3.28 12.11 -2.01
N GLU A 339 4.26 11.98 -1.13
CA GLU A 339 5.49 12.79 -1.21
C GLU A 339 6.32 12.41 -2.44
N GLN A 340 7.09 13.36 -2.97
CA GLN A 340 7.97 13.11 -4.11
C GLN A 340 9.04 12.06 -3.77
N GLU A 341 9.20 11.07 -4.66
CA GLU A 341 10.25 10.02 -4.62
C GLU A 341 10.23 9.02 -3.43
N GLN A 342 9.20 8.98 -2.58
CA GLN A 342 9.13 7.95 -1.53
C GLN A 342 8.81 6.54 -2.07
N PRO A 343 9.53 5.47 -1.63
CA PRO A 343 9.19 4.08 -1.95
C PRO A 343 7.86 3.62 -1.34
N PHE A 344 7.20 2.64 -1.98
CA PHE A 344 5.87 2.17 -1.54
C PHE A 344 5.81 1.75 -0.06
N PRO A 345 6.78 1.02 0.53
CA PRO A 345 6.71 0.68 1.95
C PRO A 345 6.76 1.88 2.90
N GLU A 346 7.49 2.94 2.55
CA GLU A 346 7.59 4.16 3.38
C GLU A 346 6.29 4.97 3.31
N LEU A 347 5.68 5.02 2.13
CA LEU A 347 4.34 5.59 1.91
C LEU A 347 3.29 4.83 2.73
N ILE A 348 3.28 3.49 2.68
CA ILE A 348 2.35 2.65 3.47
C ILE A 348 2.58 2.82 4.97
N ARG A 349 3.84 2.85 5.45
CA ARG A 349 4.14 3.11 6.87
C ARG A 349 3.62 4.48 7.32
N THR A 350 3.76 5.50 6.48
CA THR A 350 3.28 6.87 6.75
C THR A 350 1.76 6.90 6.84
N TRP A 351 1.06 6.28 5.89
CA TRP A 351 -0.40 6.20 5.89
C TRP A 351 -0.95 5.35 7.04
N ALA A 352 -0.32 4.23 7.39
CA ALA A 352 -0.65 3.45 8.58
C ALA A 352 -0.48 4.28 9.86
N GLY A 353 0.63 5.05 9.97
CA GLY A 353 0.87 5.96 11.08
C GLY A 353 -0.15 7.09 11.20
N LEU A 354 -0.66 7.62 10.09
CA LEU A 354 -1.74 8.62 10.07
C LEU A 354 -3.10 8.01 10.44
N LEU A 355 -3.44 6.84 9.90
CA LEU A 355 -4.73 6.18 10.16
C LEU A 355 -4.80 5.44 11.50
N GLY A 356 -3.66 5.17 12.12
CA GLY A 356 -3.56 4.65 13.49
C GLY A 356 -3.64 5.73 14.58
N GLN A 357 -3.78 7.01 14.22
CA GLN A 357 -3.95 8.07 15.22
C GLN A 357 -5.29 7.96 15.95
N ILE A 358 -5.27 8.25 17.25
CA ILE A 358 -6.46 8.19 18.11
C ILE A 358 -7.51 9.17 17.57
N GLY A 359 -8.68 8.64 17.21
CA GLY A 359 -9.82 9.44 16.77
C GLY A 359 -10.01 9.59 15.27
N VAL A 360 -9.22 8.90 14.44
CA VAL A 360 -9.43 8.86 12.99
C VAL A 360 -10.56 7.90 12.65
N GLU A 361 -11.69 8.46 12.21
CA GLU A 361 -12.90 7.70 11.81
C GLU A 361 -13.29 7.86 10.33
N SER A 362 -12.58 8.71 9.59
CA SER A 362 -12.67 8.85 8.13
C SER A 362 -11.31 9.28 7.57
N VAL A 363 -11.14 9.13 6.25
CA VAL A 363 -9.87 9.43 5.56
C VAL A 363 -10.13 10.23 4.30
N ARG A 364 -9.22 11.16 3.99
CA ARG A 364 -9.26 12.00 2.81
C ARG A 364 -8.30 11.48 1.75
N THR A 365 -8.85 11.16 0.59
CA THR A 365 -8.19 10.45 -0.53
C THR A 365 -8.20 11.26 -1.84
N GLU A 366 -8.70 12.49 -1.79
CA GLU A 366 -8.83 13.40 -2.93
C GLU A 366 -7.50 13.68 -3.67
N GLU A 367 -6.36 13.64 -2.97
CA GLU A 367 -5.02 13.88 -3.54
C GLU A 367 -4.26 12.59 -3.92
N VAL A 368 -4.84 11.40 -3.74
CA VAL A 368 -4.18 10.12 -4.07
C VAL A 368 -4.16 9.87 -5.58
N ASN A 369 -2.98 10.00 -6.19
CA ASN A 369 -2.79 9.66 -7.60
C ASN A 369 -2.60 8.15 -7.79
N PHE A 370 -3.69 7.43 -8.05
CA PHE A 370 -3.67 5.98 -8.24
C PHE A 370 -2.70 5.47 -9.33
N GLY A 371 -2.49 6.24 -10.41
CA GLY A 371 -1.55 5.87 -11.47
C GLY A 371 -0.08 5.98 -11.01
N GLN A 372 0.23 6.92 -10.12
CA GLN A 372 1.54 6.99 -9.45
C GLN A 372 1.67 5.93 -8.36
N LEU A 373 0.59 5.66 -7.61
CA LEU A 373 0.59 4.63 -6.56
C LEU A 373 0.83 3.23 -7.13
N ALA A 374 0.20 2.90 -8.26
CA ALA A 374 0.44 1.67 -8.99
C ALA A 374 1.90 1.55 -9.46
N LYS A 375 2.49 2.62 -10.03
CA LYS A 375 3.93 2.64 -10.39
C LYS A 375 4.82 2.40 -9.18
N CYS A 376 4.61 3.16 -8.11
CA CYS A 376 5.37 3.03 -6.87
C CYS A 376 5.32 1.61 -6.29
N PHE A 377 4.16 0.95 -6.35
CA PHE A 377 4.00 -0.46 -5.97
C PHE A 377 4.73 -1.41 -6.93
N ASN A 378 4.61 -1.21 -8.24
CA ASN A 378 5.28 -2.04 -9.25
C ASN A 378 6.81 -1.95 -9.15
N ASP A 379 7.36 -0.76 -8.89
CA ASP A 379 8.80 -0.53 -8.73
C ASP A 379 9.34 -1.28 -7.48
N TYR A 380 8.58 -1.25 -6.38
CA TYR A 380 8.85 -2.05 -5.20
C TYR A 380 8.80 -3.56 -5.51
N LEU A 381 7.75 -4.02 -6.22
CA LEU A 381 7.60 -5.44 -6.54
C LEU A 381 8.67 -5.95 -7.52
N ASN A 382 9.09 -5.12 -8.47
CA ASN A 382 10.22 -5.39 -9.35
C ASN A 382 11.52 -5.56 -8.56
N THR A 383 11.75 -4.72 -7.54
CA THR A 383 12.90 -4.81 -6.63
C THR A 383 12.88 -6.12 -5.82
N VAL A 384 11.73 -6.50 -5.27
CA VAL A 384 11.56 -7.78 -4.54
C VAL A 384 11.83 -8.97 -5.46
N ALA A 385 11.20 -9.02 -6.63
CA ALA A 385 11.36 -10.12 -7.59
C ALA A 385 12.80 -10.24 -8.11
N GLU A 386 13.50 -9.13 -8.28
CA GLU A 386 14.92 -9.10 -8.65
C GLU A 386 15.79 -9.70 -7.54
N HIS A 387 15.56 -9.30 -6.29
CA HIS A 387 16.34 -9.80 -5.15
C HIS A 387 16.10 -11.31 -4.91
N CYS A 388 14.87 -11.79 -5.11
CA CYS A 388 14.56 -13.23 -5.09
C CYS A 388 15.35 -14.03 -6.14
N GLU A 389 15.56 -13.45 -7.33
CA GLU A 389 16.32 -14.09 -8.40
C GLU A 389 17.82 -14.10 -8.09
N GLN A 390 18.36 -12.96 -7.63
CA GLN A 390 19.78 -12.81 -7.28
C GLN A 390 20.24 -13.70 -6.13
N GLN A 391 19.37 -13.94 -5.14
CA GLN A 391 19.65 -14.84 -4.00
C GLN A 391 19.23 -16.30 -4.26
N ASN A 392 18.72 -16.64 -5.46
CA ASN A 392 18.13 -17.95 -5.79
C ASN A 392 17.13 -18.46 -4.71
N ILE A 393 16.24 -17.57 -4.25
CA ILE A 393 15.21 -17.88 -3.23
C ILE A 393 14.26 -19.00 -3.71
N TRP A 394 14.14 -19.17 -5.02
CA TRP A 394 13.38 -20.24 -5.67
C TRP A 394 14.02 -21.63 -5.55
N GLN A 395 15.28 -21.71 -5.09
CA GLN A 395 16.07 -22.95 -4.98
C GLN A 395 16.17 -23.71 -6.31
N HIS A 396 16.18 -22.95 -7.42
CA HIS A 396 16.26 -23.50 -8.76
C HIS A 396 17.63 -24.16 -8.98
N LYS A 397 17.64 -25.38 -9.53
CA LYS A 397 18.87 -26.13 -9.84
C LYS A 397 19.35 -25.79 -11.24
N ARG A 398 20.66 -25.64 -11.44
CA ARG A 398 21.22 -25.20 -12.73
C ARG A 398 20.97 -26.18 -13.88
N GLU A 399 20.72 -27.45 -13.57
CA GLU A 399 20.48 -28.53 -14.52
C GLU A 399 19.00 -28.64 -14.93
N GLU A 400 18.09 -27.98 -14.21
CA GLU A 400 16.68 -27.89 -14.57
C GLU A 400 16.48 -26.71 -15.51
N ASN A 401 15.63 -26.87 -16.54
CA ASN A 401 15.29 -25.80 -17.47
C ASN A 401 13.87 -25.27 -17.27
N HIS A 402 13.23 -25.58 -16.13
CA HIS A 402 11.83 -25.32 -15.88
C HIS A 402 11.57 -24.78 -14.47
N ASN A 403 10.56 -23.94 -14.31
CA ASN A 403 10.10 -23.53 -12.99
C ASN A 403 9.45 -24.67 -12.20
N PHE A 404 9.38 -24.50 -10.87
CA PHE A 404 8.75 -25.45 -9.96
C PHE A 404 7.22 -25.60 -10.14
N PHE A 405 6.55 -24.76 -10.94
CA PHE A 405 5.11 -24.91 -11.24
C PHE A 405 4.81 -26.04 -12.22
N THR A 406 5.82 -26.60 -12.89
CA THR A 406 5.65 -27.69 -13.87
C THR A 406 4.92 -28.90 -13.29
N ALA A 407 5.16 -29.22 -12.00
CA ALA A 407 4.44 -30.29 -11.28
C ALA A 407 2.92 -30.04 -11.11
N PHE A 408 2.46 -28.80 -11.28
CA PHE A 408 1.08 -28.35 -11.08
C PHE A 408 0.35 -28.05 -12.40
N LYS A 409 0.94 -28.42 -13.55
CA LYS A 409 0.33 -28.26 -14.89
C LYS A 409 0.39 -29.56 -15.71
N PRO A 410 -0.38 -30.61 -15.35
CA PRO A 410 -0.37 -31.89 -16.07
C PRO A 410 -0.90 -31.76 -17.50
N ASP A 411 -2.01 -31.05 -17.71
CA ASP A 411 -2.57 -30.75 -19.03
C ASP A 411 -1.92 -29.48 -19.62
N ALA A 412 -0.61 -29.54 -19.88
CA ALA A 412 0.18 -28.45 -20.42
C ALA A 412 -0.15 -28.12 -21.89
N SER A 413 -1.36 -27.62 -22.14
CA SER A 413 -1.81 -27.14 -23.44
C SER A 413 -0.84 -26.10 -24.00
N LYS A 414 -0.44 -26.33 -25.26
CA LYS A 414 0.47 -25.44 -25.99
C LYS A 414 -0.23 -24.22 -26.59
N ALA A 415 -1.56 -24.28 -26.75
CA ALA A 415 -2.37 -23.17 -27.24
C ALA A 415 -2.44 -22.01 -26.24
N ALA A 416 -2.58 -20.79 -26.75
CA ALA A 416 -2.69 -19.58 -25.94
C ALA A 416 -4.02 -19.51 -25.16
N LEU A 417 -3.94 -19.10 -23.90
CA LEU A 417 -5.05 -18.82 -23.01
C LEU A 417 -5.01 -17.33 -22.64
N HIS A 418 -5.98 -16.55 -23.13
CA HIS A 418 -6.05 -15.09 -22.93
C HIS A 418 -4.77 -14.33 -23.34
N GLY A 419 -4.15 -14.69 -24.48
CA GLY A 419 -2.98 -14.00 -25.01
C GLY A 419 -1.61 -14.54 -24.55
N HIS A 420 -1.57 -15.57 -23.71
CA HIS A 420 -0.32 -16.23 -23.33
C HIS A 420 -0.47 -17.75 -23.43
N ALA A 421 0.48 -18.44 -24.07
CA ALA A 421 0.60 -19.89 -23.95
C ALA A 421 1.31 -20.28 -22.63
N TYR A 422 1.27 -21.56 -22.25
CA TYR A 422 2.07 -22.07 -21.15
C TYR A 422 3.49 -22.42 -21.64
N ILE A 423 4.52 -21.88 -20.98
CA ILE A 423 5.94 -22.15 -21.28
C ILE A 423 6.65 -22.49 -19.98
N ALA A 424 6.90 -23.79 -19.75
CA ALA A 424 7.50 -24.31 -18.51
C ALA A 424 8.84 -23.64 -18.13
N HIS A 425 9.52 -23.02 -19.09
CA HIS A 425 10.81 -22.35 -18.92
C HIS A 425 10.76 -20.94 -18.31
N TYR A 426 9.57 -20.34 -18.07
CA TYR A 426 9.49 -19.02 -17.42
C TYR A 426 10.19 -19.02 -16.07
N LYS A 427 10.97 -17.97 -15.75
CA LYS A 427 11.51 -17.78 -14.40
C LYS A 427 10.43 -17.36 -13.41
N GLU A 428 10.51 -17.83 -12.17
CA GLU A 428 9.50 -17.55 -11.15
C GLU A 428 9.41 -16.05 -10.80
N SER A 429 10.53 -15.32 -10.80
CA SER A 429 10.50 -13.86 -10.64
C SER A 429 9.77 -13.12 -11.78
N VAL A 430 9.69 -13.70 -12.98
CA VAL A 430 8.89 -13.15 -14.10
C VAL A 430 7.42 -13.49 -13.93
N ILE A 431 7.10 -14.72 -13.49
CA ILE A 431 5.74 -15.15 -13.16
C ILE A 431 5.16 -14.28 -12.01
N LEU A 432 5.97 -13.97 -10.98
CA LEU A 432 5.59 -13.13 -9.86
C LEU A 432 5.23 -11.72 -10.32
N ARG A 433 6.07 -11.11 -11.17
CA ARG A 433 5.82 -9.80 -11.78
C ARG A 433 4.50 -9.80 -12.57
N HIS A 434 4.30 -10.76 -13.48
CA HIS A 434 3.08 -10.85 -14.30
C HIS A 434 1.79 -11.07 -13.48
N LEU A 435 1.81 -11.93 -12.45
CA LEU A 435 0.64 -12.17 -11.60
C LEU A 435 0.32 -11.03 -10.63
N SER A 436 1.24 -10.07 -10.46
CA SER A 436 1.17 -9.10 -9.35
C SER A 436 1.20 -7.63 -9.74
N ILE A 437 1.78 -7.28 -10.90
CA ILE A 437 1.86 -5.88 -11.36
C ILE A 437 0.46 -5.31 -11.60
N VAL A 438 0.23 -4.08 -11.12
CA VAL A 438 -1.00 -3.32 -11.32
C VAL A 438 -0.79 -2.36 -12.48
N ASP A 439 -1.58 -2.45 -13.53
CA ASP A 439 -1.53 -1.50 -14.65
C ASP A 439 -1.88 -0.08 -14.17
N PRO A 440 -0.98 0.90 -14.34
CA PRO A 440 -1.23 2.29 -13.98
C PRO A 440 -2.41 2.96 -14.72
N LYS A 441 -2.85 2.40 -15.86
CA LYS A 441 -3.98 2.95 -16.66
C LYS A 441 -5.33 2.42 -16.19
N THR A 442 -5.49 1.11 -16.06
CA THR A 442 -6.77 0.45 -15.70
C THR A 442 -6.92 0.15 -14.22
N LEU A 443 -5.84 0.16 -13.44
CA LEU A 443 -5.80 -0.27 -12.03
C LEU A 443 -6.32 -1.71 -11.85
N GLY A 444 -6.04 -2.57 -12.83
CA GLY A 444 -6.23 -4.01 -12.79
C GLY A 444 -4.90 -4.74 -12.99
N MET A 445 -4.91 -6.06 -12.86
CA MET A 445 -3.77 -6.91 -13.25
C MET A 445 -3.85 -7.22 -14.75
N LEU A 446 -2.70 -7.28 -15.42
CA LEU A 446 -2.65 -7.94 -16.73
C LEU A 446 -2.89 -9.45 -16.52
N ARG A 447 -3.68 -10.07 -17.39
CA ARG A 447 -3.98 -11.51 -17.25
C ARG A 447 -2.77 -12.35 -17.61
N PHE A 448 -2.35 -13.22 -16.69
CA PHE A 448 -1.32 -14.24 -16.92
C PHE A 448 -1.90 -15.64 -16.67
N ALA A 449 -3.03 -15.89 -17.32
CA ALA A 449 -3.91 -17.03 -17.11
C ALA A 449 -3.25 -18.43 -17.15
N PRO A 450 -2.19 -18.71 -17.95
CA PRO A 450 -1.51 -20.01 -17.91
C PRO A 450 -0.99 -20.42 -16.53
N TYR A 451 -0.61 -19.44 -15.70
CA TYR A 451 0.03 -19.59 -14.39
C TYR A 451 -0.86 -19.26 -13.18
N GLU A 452 -2.01 -18.62 -13.36
CA GLU A 452 -2.95 -18.32 -12.25
C GLU A 452 -3.32 -19.59 -11.45
N ALA A 453 -3.68 -20.69 -12.14
CA ALA A 453 -4.01 -21.96 -11.49
C ALA A 453 -2.78 -22.68 -10.90
N PRO A 454 -1.66 -22.91 -11.63
CA PRO A 454 -0.44 -23.50 -11.05
C PRO A 454 0.10 -22.75 -9.84
N SER A 455 0.07 -21.41 -9.84
CA SER A 455 0.46 -20.59 -8.68
C SER A 455 -0.46 -20.83 -7.48
N THR A 456 -1.78 -20.82 -7.71
CA THR A 456 -2.78 -21.10 -6.67
C THR A 456 -2.62 -22.50 -6.08
N ASP A 457 -2.39 -23.50 -6.92
CA ASP A 457 -2.24 -24.89 -6.49
C ASP A 457 -0.91 -25.11 -5.76
N TYR A 458 0.19 -24.49 -6.21
CA TYR A 458 1.46 -24.48 -5.47
C TYR A 458 1.30 -23.85 -4.09
N CYS A 459 0.67 -22.67 -3.98
CA CYS A 459 0.38 -22.02 -2.70
C CYS A 459 -0.47 -22.88 -1.75
N ARG A 460 -1.37 -23.72 -2.29
CA ARG A 460 -2.19 -24.64 -1.47
C ARG A 460 -1.37 -25.79 -0.89
N HIS A 461 -0.37 -26.29 -1.61
CA HIS A 461 0.51 -27.37 -1.15
C HIS A 461 1.65 -26.85 -0.26
N PHE A 462 2.14 -25.63 -0.51
CA PHE A 462 3.28 -25.03 0.17
C PHE A 462 2.96 -23.60 0.69
N PRO A 463 2.05 -23.45 1.68
CA PRO A 463 1.57 -22.13 2.15
C PRO A 463 2.63 -21.26 2.84
N ASP A 464 3.70 -21.88 3.35
CA ASP A 464 4.83 -21.22 4.02
C ASP A 464 6.07 -21.03 3.14
N SER A 465 5.97 -21.45 1.87
CA SER A 465 7.04 -21.29 0.87
C SER A 465 7.41 -19.81 0.65
N PRO A 466 8.63 -19.52 0.16
CA PRO A 466 8.97 -18.17 -0.27
C PRO A 466 7.97 -17.61 -1.27
N TRP A 467 7.55 -18.40 -2.26
CA TRP A 467 6.53 -18.02 -3.25
C TRP A 467 5.22 -17.55 -2.59
N ALA A 468 4.66 -18.36 -1.69
CA ALA A 468 3.40 -18.02 -1.03
C ALA A 468 3.50 -16.75 -0.16
N LYS A 469 4.69 -16.44 0.38
CA LYS A 469 4.95 -15.20 1.12
C LYS A 469 5.09 -13.99 0.19
N MET A 470 5.81 -14.12 -0.93
CA MET A 470 5.91 -13.05 -1.94
C MET A 470 4.53 -12.74 -2.56
N GLN A 471 3.76 -13.78 -2.89
CA GLN A 471 2.40 -13.63 -3.43
C GLN A 471 1.44 -12.99 -2.40
N ARG A 472 1.56 -13.32 -1.10
CA ARG A 472 0.82 -12.65 -0.01
C ARG A 472 1.15 -11.16 0.10
N LEU A 473 2.44 -10.81 0.12
CA LEU A 473 2.91 -9.42 0.13
C LEU A 473 2.38 -8.63 -1.07
N ALA A 474 2.49 -9.21 -2.27
CA ALA A 474 1.98 -8.63 -3.52
C ALA A 474 0.46 -8.38 -3.44
N THR A 475 -0.30 -9.39 -3.03
CA THR A 475 -1.77 -9.31 -2.89
C THR A 475 -2.18 -8.26 -1.86
N ALA A 476 -1.42 -8.10 -0.76
CA ALA A 476 -1.69 -7.05 0.22
C ALA A 476 -1.47 -5.63 -0.36
N GLY A 477 -0.40 -5.43 -1.13
CA GLY A 477 -0.15 -4.16 -1.83
C GLY A 477 -1.26 -3.81 -2.84
N GLN A 478 -1.70 -4.80 -3.63
CA GLN A 478 -2.86 -4.66 -4.52
C GLN A 478 -4.15 -4.33 -3.75
N ASN A 479 -4.39 -4.98 -2.61
CA ASN A 479 -5.57 -4.75 -1.79
C ASN A 479 -5.61 -3.32 -1.24
N ILE A 480 -4.48 -2.73 -0.84
CA ILE A 480 -4.42 -1.32 -0.44
C ILE A 480 -4.91 -0.40 -1.57
N ILE A 481 -4.40 -0.59 -2.80
CA ILE A 481 -4.82 0.18 -3.97
C ILE A 481 -6.33 0.00 -4.23
N LEU A 482 -6.84 -1.23 -4.09
CA LEU A 482 -8.27 -1.54 -4.22
C LEU A 482 -9.13 -0.82 -3.17
N GLN A 483 -8.78 -0.91 -1.88
CA GLN A 483 -9.56 -0.28 -0.81
C GLN A 483 -9.56 1.24 -0.93
N LEU A 484 -8.42 1.87 -1.27
CA LEU A 484 -8.35 3.30 -1.52
C LEU A 484 -9.23 3.72 -2.71
N ARG A 485 -9.25 2.94 -3.80
CA ARG A 485 -10.11 3.20 -4.96
C ARG A 485 -11.59 3.04 -4.61
N LEU A 486 -11.95 2.04 -3.80
CA LEU A 486 -13.31 1.87 -3.29
C LEU A 486 -13.73 3.05 -2.41
N ILE A 487 -12.86 3.50 -1.50
CA ILE A 487 -13.13 4.66 -0.63
C ILE A 487 -13.33 5.93 -1.45
N GLN A 488 -12.44 6.24 -2.40
CA GLN A 488 -12.57 7.41 -3.29
C GLN A 488 -13.90 7.42 -4.05
N ASN A 489 -14.32 6.27 -4.59
CA ASN A 489 -15.57 6.14 -5.35
C ASN A 489 -16.83 6.10 -4.47
N GLY A 490 -16.70 5.68 -3.20
CA GLY A 490 -17.81 5.46 -2.27
C GLY A 490 -18.23 6.67 -1.44
N GLN A 491 -17.52 7.81 -1.52
CA GLN A 491 -17.83 9.04 -0.75
C GLN A 491 -19.22 9.67 -1.01
N MET A 492 -20.07 9.04 -1.83
CA MET A 492 -21.42 9.46 -2.21
C MET A 492 -22.52 8.45 -1.81
N LEU A 493 -22.20 7.38 -1.08
CA LEU A 493 -23.12 6.27 -0.80
C LEU A 493 -23.14 5.88 0.70
N GLU A 494 -24.33 5.97 1.30
CA GLU A 494 -24.78 5.38 2.59
C GLU A 494 -24.00 5.71 3.89
N ASP A 495 -24.74 6.06 4.96
CA ASP A 495 -24.24 6.43 6.31
C ASP A 495 -23.22 5.45 6.94
N ASP A 496 -23.26 4.15 6.61
CA ASP A 496 -22.38 3.12 7.19
C ASP A 496 -21.14 2.79 6.32
N PHE A 497 -20.98 3.36 5.12
CA PHE A 497 -19.92 2.94 4.19
C PHE A 497 -18.49 3.11 4.76
N MET A 498 -18.18 4.27 5.36
CA MET A 498 -16.86 4.52 5.94
C MET A 498 -16.57 3.64 7.15
N LYS A 499 -17.59 3.25 7.90
CA LYS A 499 -17.51 2.36 9.06
C LYS A 499 -17.14 0.93 8.68
N GLU A 500 -17.56 0.48 7.50
CA GLU A 500 -17.14 -0.80 6.94
C GLU A 500 -15.73 -0.72 6.33
N LYS A 501 -15.44 0.32 5.52
CA LYS A 501 -14.22 0.34 4.69
C LYS A 501 -12.96 0.84 5.40
N LEU A 502 -13.05 1.76 6.36
CA LEU A 502 -11.85 2.28 7.04
C LEU A 502 -11.09 1.18 7.82
N PRO A 503 -11.73 0.30 8.61
CA PRO A 503 -11.04 -0.82 9.27
C PRO A 503 -10.41 -1.81 8.28
N VAL A 504 -11.04 -2.00 7.11
CA VAL A 504 -10.51 -2.87 6.05
C VAL A 504 -9.27 -2.24 5.39
N LEU A 505 -9.23 -0.91 5.21
CA LEU A 505 -8.03 -0.21 4.76
C LEU A 505 -6.92 -0.25 5.82
N GLN A 506 -7.21 0.07 7.08
CA GLN A 506 -6.24 -0.01 8.19
C GLN A 506 -5.61 -1.41 8.24
N LYS A 507 -6.44 -2.46 8.25
CA LYS A 507 -5.97 -3.85 8.21
C LYS A 507 -5.15 -4.16 6.96
N ALA A 508 -5.50 -3.64 5.78
CA ALA A 508 -4.72 -3.89 4.56
C ALA A 508 -3.32 -3.27 4.63
N LEU A 509 -3.17 -2.10 5.26
CA LEU A 509 -1.88 -1.46 5.51
C LEU A 509 -1.05 -2.27 6.52
N ASP A 510 -1.67 -2.73 7.62
CA ASP A 510 -1.02 -3.56 8.63
C ASP A 510 -0.61 -4.94 8.09
N ASP A 511 -1.50 -5.62 7.35
CA ASP A 511 -1.22 -6.90 6.68
C ASP A 511 -0.02 -6.77 5.73
N PHE A 512 0.08 -5.68 4.97
CA PHE A 512 1.23 -5.42 4.11
C PHE A 512 2.52 -5.24 4.92
N MET A 513 2.50 -4.47 6.01
CA MET A 513 3.69 -4.28 6.87
C MET A 513 4.12 -5.58 7.57
N GLN A 514 3.17 -6.43 7.97
CA GLN A 514 3.45 -7.76 8.50
C GLN A 514 4.10 -8.66 7.43
N TYR A 515 3.48 -8.81 6.25
CA TYR A 515 4.03 -9.66 5.19
C TYR A 515 5.35 -9.12 4.64
N LYS A 516 5.55 -7.79 4.63
CA LYS A 516 6.86 -7.20 4.33
C LYS A 516 7.91 -7.67 5.34
N THR A 517 7.59 -7.71 6.62
CA THR A 517 8.52 -8.20 7.66
C THR A 517 8.85 -9.68 7.45
N GLU A 518 7.89 -10.53 7.06
CA GLU A 518 8.14 -11.93 6.68
C GLU A 518 9.06 -12.05 5.44
N VAL A 519 8.87 -11.18 4.45
CA VAL A 519 9.66 -11.17 3.20
C VAL A 519 11.06 -10.62 3.42
N ASP A 520 11.22 -9.49 4.11
CA ASP A 520 12.51 -8.93 4.50
C ASP A 520 13.34 -9.95 5.29
N ALA A 521 12.70 -10.72 6.18
CA ALA A 521 13.37 -11.76 6.96
C ALA A 521 13.82 -12.97 6.14
N LEU A 522 13.10 -13.32 5.06
CA LEU A 522 13.58 -14.33 4.09
C LEU A 522 14.76 -13.82 3.29
N LEU A 523 14.68 -12.56 2.82
CA LEU A 523 15.68 -11.91 1.97
C LEU A 523 16.95 -11.51 2.75
N ALA A 524 16.87 -11.38 4.07
CA ALA A 524 18.03 -11.11 4.93
C ALA A 524 18.92 -12.34 5.16
N HIS A 525 18.50 -13.54 4.76
CA HIS A 525 19.28 -14.76 4.97
C HIS A 525 20.21 -15.00 3.77
N ASP A 526 21.40 -14.39 3.80
CA ASP A 526 22.48 -14.72 2.88
C ASP A 526 22.77 -16.24 2.93
N SER A 527 22.39 -16.92 1.85
CA SER A 527 22.91 -18.24 1.51
C SER A 527 24.18 -18.01 0.68
N GLU A 528 25.18 -18.90 0.77
CA GLU A 528 26.44 -18.75 0.05
C GLU A 528 26.20 -18.42 -1.43
N VAL A 529 26.60 -17.21 -1.83
CA VAL A 529 26.22 -16.61 -3.11
C VAL A 529 26.79 -17.45 -4.25
N THR A 530 25.94 -18.33 -4.79
CA THR A 530 26.26 -19.06 -6.01
C THR A 530 26.16 -18.04 -7.15
N PRO A 531 27.22 -17.80 -7.94
CA PRO A 531 27.23 -16.70 -8.90
C PRO A 531 26.06 -16.81 -9.87
N VAL A 532 25.37 -15.69 -10.09
CA VAL A 532 24.16 -15.58 -10.92
C VAL A 532 24.44 -16.20 -12.29
N SER A 533 23.80 -17.34 -12.56
CA SER A 533 24.03 -18.08 -13.80
C SER A 533 23.60 -17.24 -15.00
N THR A 534 24.54 -16.99 -15.91
CA THR A 534 24.33 -16.25 -17.15
C THR A 534 23.51 -17.06 -18.15
N HIS A 535 22.19 -16.88 -18.11
CA HIS A 535 21.21 -17.48 -19.03
C HIS A 535 21.05 -16.69 -20.34
N ASP A 536 20.59 -17.35 -21.40
CA ASP A 536 20.54 -16.81 -22.78
C ASP A 536 19.41 -15.77 -23.05
N SER A 537 18.50 -15.55 -22.10
CA SER A 537 17.14 -15.06 -22.38
C SER A 537 16.68 -13.79 -21.61
N SER A 538 17.23 -13.46 -20.45
CA SER A 538 16.55 -12.58 -19.46
C SER A 538 15.32 -13.21 -18.79
N PHE A 539 14.29 -13.66 -19.52
CA PHE A 539 12.97 -14.03 -18.95
C PHE A 539 12.73 -15.53 -18.68
N PHE A 540 13.42 -16.38 -19.44
CA PHE A 540 13.30 -17.84 -19.39
C PHE A 540 14.61 -18.47 -18.90
N TYR A 541 14.51 -19.69 -18.37
CA TYR A 541 15.65 -20.60 -18.25
C TYR A 541 16.10 -21.11 -19.63
N ASP A 542 17.31 -21.65 -19.72
CA ASP A 542 17.92 -21.99 -21.01
C ASP A 542 17.14 -23.11 -21.73
N ILE A 543 16.66 -22.79 -22.94
CA ILE A 543 15.84 -23.68 -23.77
C ILE A 543 16.74 -24.28 -24.85
N ASP A 544 16.93 -25.61 -24.84
CA ASP A 544 17.71 -26.30 -25.88
C ASP A 544 16.96 -26.34 -27.23
N GLU A 545 17.68 -26.62 -28.31
CA GLU A 545 17.14 -26.57 -29.68
C GLU A 545 16.10 -27.67 -29.96
N GLN A 546 16.18 -28.83 -29.29
CA GLN A 546 15.21 -29.91 -29.45
C GLN A 546 13.87 -29.56 -28.77
N THR A 547 13.95 -28.98 -27.56
CA THR A 547 12.80 -28.49 -26.81
C THR A 547 12.15 -27.30 -27.52
N LEU A 548 12.94 -26.36 -28.05
CA LEU A 548 12.46 -25.21 -28.81
C LEU A 548 11.74 -25.65 -30.11
N ASN A 549 12.31 -26.59 -30.86
CA ASN A 549 11.69 -27.18 -32.06
C ASN A 549 10.46 -28.05 -31.78
N ALA A 550 10.17 -28.38 -30.52
CA ALA A 550 8.95 -29.09 -30.13
C ALA A 550 7.82 -28.15 -29.67
N MET A 551 8.02 -26.83 -29.63
CA MET A 551 7.00 -25.86 -29.24
C MET A 551 6.04 -25.55 -30.40
N SER A 552 4.80 -25.19 -30.09
CA SER A 552 3.86 -24.69 -31.10
C SER A 552 4.07 -23.20 -31.38
N GLY A 553 3.56 -22.71 -32.52
CA GLY A 553 3.46 -21.29 -32.83
C GLY A 553 3.05 -20.39 -31.66
N ASP A 554 1.99 -20.75 -30.92
CA ASP A 554 1.51 -19.94 -29.78
C ASP A 554 2.53 -19.81 -28.63
N GLN A 555 3.34 -20.85 -28.38
CA GLN A 555 4.40 -20.83 -27.37
C GLN A 555 5.58 -19.99 -27.87
N LEU A 556 6.00 -20.19 -29.12
CA LEU A 556 7.10 -19.45 -29.74
C LEU A 556 6.77 -17.95 -29.87
N ALA A 557 5.53 -17.61 -30.26
CA ALA A 557 5.03 -16.24 -30.30
C ALA A 557 4.95 -15.63 -28.90
N THR A 558 4.49 -16.37 -27.88
CA THR A 558 4.49 -15.91 -26.49
C THR A 558 5.92 -15.62 -26.01
N ILE A 559 6.90 -16.48 -26.30
CA ILE A 559 8.32 -16.22 -26.01
C ILE A 559 8.78 -14.94 -26.74
N CYS A 560 8.49 -14.79 -28.04
CA CYS A 560 8.90 -13.61 -28.78
C CYS A 560 8.32 -12.31 -28.21
N PHE A 561 7.04 -12.31 -27.79
CA PHE A 561 6.42 -11.15 -27.16
C PHE A 561 7.00 -10.80 -25.79
N GLU A 562 7.43 -11.82 -25.03
CA GLU A 562 8.08 -11.63 -23.73
C GLU A 562 9.51 -11.09 -23.89
N GLU A 563 10.29 -11.67 -24.79
CA GLU A 563 11.66 -11.25 -25.11
C GLU A 563 11.75 -9.79 -25.58
N LEU A 564 10.68 -9.25 -26.17
CA LEU A 564 10.56 -7.84 -26.54
C LEU A 564 10.43 -6.87 -25.35
N ASN A 565 10.23 -7.36 -24.12
CA ASN A 565 10.32 -6.57 -22.89
C ASN A 565 11.77 -6.21 -22.51
N ALA A 566 12.77 -6.91 -23.06
CA ALA A 566 14.18 -6.57 -22.84
C ALA A 566 14.63 -5.36 -23.66
N PRO A 567 15.60 -4.55 -23.17
CA PRO A 567 16.14 -3.41 -23.91
C PRO A 567 16.96 -3.81 -25.14
N HIS A 568 17.41 -5.06 -25.21
CA HIS A 568 18.26 -5.61 -26.26
C HIS A 568 17.73 -6.97 -26.74
N PRO A 569 17.92 -7.34 -28.02
CA PRO A 569 17.54 -8.66 -28.51
C PRO A 569 18.35 -9.75 -27.79
N SER A 570 17.66 -10.71 -27.17
CA SER A 570 18.30 -11.87 -26.55
C SER A 570 18.75 -12.90 -27.58
N ARG A 571 19.54 -13.88 -27.13
CA ARG A 571 19.95 -15.02 -27.97
C ARG A 571 18.76 -15.92 -28.28
N LEU A 572 17.82 -16.08 -27.34
CA LEU A 572 16.65 -16.93 -27.51
C LEU A 572 15.75 -16.45 -28.65
N ILE A 573 15.35 -15.16 -28.67
CA ILE A 573 14.54 -14.65 -29.78
C ILE A 573 15.30 -14.71 -31.12
N MET A 574 16.61 -14.47 -31.12
CA MET A 574 17.41 -14.57 -32.36
C MET A 574 17.54 -16.00 -32.88
N ARG A 575 17.57 -17.02 -32.02
CA ARG A 575 17.48 -18.44 -32.43
C ARG A 575 16.13 -18.73 -33.12
N ILE A 576 15.02 -18.30 -32.50
CA ILE A 576 13.67 -18.45 -33.06
C ILE A 576 13.56 -17.77 -34.44
N LEU A 577 13.96 -16.50 -34.55
CA LEU A 577 13.83 -15.72 -35.79
C LEU A 577 14.83 -16.10 -36.88
N LYS A 578 15.92 -16.80 -36.56
CA LYS A 578 16.87 -17.33 -37.55
C LYS A 578 16.40 -18.66 -38.16
N SER A 579 15.64 -19.46 -37.42
CA SER A 579 15.11 -20.74 -37.92
C SER A 579 13.88 -20.53 -38.80
N ASP A 580 13.94 -20.98 -40.05
CA ASP A 580 12.84 -20.84 -41.00
C ASP A 580 11.59 -21.66 -40.62
N SER A 581 11.78 -22.82 -39.99
CA SER A 581 10.66 -23.65 -39.51
C SER A 581 9.98 -23.07 -38.28
N LEU A 582 10.75 -22.54 -37.32
CA LEU A 582 10.19 -21.86 -36.15
C LEU A 582 9.50 -20.56 -36.55
N TRP A 583 10.05 -19.83 -37.54
CA TRP A 583 9.40 -18.62 -38.05
C TRP A 583 8.01 -18.90 -38.62
N GLN A 584 7.82 -19.99 -39.37
CA GLN A 584 6.51 -20.29 -39.97
C GLN A 584 5.43 -20.49 -38.89
N GLU A 585 5.73 -21.29 -37.87
CA GLU A 585 4.86 -21.48 -36.70
C GLU A 585 4.58 -20.14 -35.97
N VAL A 586 5.60 -19.29 -35.80
CA VAL A 586 5.44 -17.95 -35.21
C VAL A 586 4.54 -17.06 -36.05
N ASP A 587 4.76 -16.97 -37.36
CA ASP A 587 4.02 -16.08 -38.28
C ASP A 587 2.54 -16.48 -38.35
N ASP A 588 2.24 -17.78 -38.44
CA ASP A 588 0.86 -18.29 -38.42
C ASP A 588 0.15 -17.92 -37.11
N SER A 589 0.81 -18.06 -35.95
CA SER A 589 0.26 -17.64 -34.64
C SER A 589 0.20 -16.11 -34.47
N LEU A 590 1.14 -15.35 -35.02
CA LEU A 590 1.12 -13.89 -35.01
C LEU A 590 -0.05 -13.34 -35.82
N ASN A 591 -0.44 -14.01 -36.90
CA ASN A 591 -1.56 -13.65 -37.76
C ASN A 591 -2.93 -14.17 -37.25
N GLY A 592 -2.93 -14.99 -36.19
CA GLY A 592 -4.14 -15.45 -35.49
C GLY A 592 -4.72 -14.45 -34.48
N ASP A 593 -5.93 -14.74 -34.02
CA ASP A 593 -6.69 -13.88 -33.08
C ASP A 593 -6.22 -14.00 -31.61
N ALA A 594 -5.46 -15.04 -31.29
CA ALA A 594 -5.12 -15.46 -29.92
C ALA A 594 -4.49 -14.35 -29.05
N PHE A 595 -3.76 -13.42 -29.67
CA PHE A 595 -3.01 -12.36 -29.01
C PHE A 595 -3.70 -10.98 -29.04
N MET A 596 -4.84 -10.83 -29.75
CA MET A 596 -5.48 -9.51 -29.97
C MET A 596 -5.91 -8.79 -28.68
N GLY A 597 -6.21 -9.54 -27.61
CA GLY A 597 -6.65 -8.98 -26.32
C GLY A 597 -5.53 -8.49 -25.38
N ARG A 598 -4.26 -8.62 -25.79
CA ARG A 598 -3.11 -8.19 -24.98
C ARG A 598 -2.99 -6.67 -24.90
N GLN A 599 -2.54 -6.16 -23.74
CA GLN A 599 -2.40 -4.72 -23.47
C GLN A 599 -0.95 -4.22 -23.41
N ASP A 600 0.04 -5.08 -23.67
CA ASP A 600 1.46 -4.76 -23.70
C ASP A 600 1.96 -4.31 -25.09
N ASP A 601 1.25 -3.33 -25.68
CA ASP A 601 1.55 -2.72 -26.98
C ASP A 601 1.78 -3.76 -28.10
N ILE A 602 0.80 -4.67 -28.24
CA ILE A 602 0.93 -5.90 -29.02
C ILE A 602 1.13 -5.68 -30.53
N CYS A 603 0.60 -4.58 -31.07
CA CYS A 603 0.77 -4.23 -32.48
C CYS A 603 2.21 -3.80 -32.78
N GLU A 604 2.77 -2.95 -31.92
CA GLU A 604 4.14 -2.48 -31.93
C GLU A 604 5.11 -3.66 -31.79
N LYS A 605 4.83 -4.58 -30.86
CA LYS A 605 5.62 -5.81 -30.68
C LYS A 605 5.60 -6.71 -31.92
N ARG A 606 4.41 -7.00 -32.49
CA ARG A 606 4.28 -7.80 -33.73
C ARG A 606 5.10 -7.19 -34.87
N ASN A 607 4.99 -5.88 -35.08
CA ASN A 607 5.72 -5.16 -36.12
C ASN A 607 7.25 -5.26 -35.93
N LYS A 608 7.74 -5.11 -34.69
CA LYS A 608 9.17 -5.20 -34.35
C LYS A 608 9.73 -6.62 -34.55
N ILE A 609 8.96 -7.66 -34.21
CA ILE A 609 9.32 -9.08 -34.48
C ILE A 609 9.51 -9.31 -36.00
N CYS A 610 8.57 -8.84 -36.82
CA CYS A 610 8.64 -9.01 -38.28
C CYS A 610 9.84 -8.27 -38.90
N GLN A 611 10.16 -7.07 -38.41
CA GLN A 611 11.35 -6.31 -38.84
C GLN A 611 12.65 -7.04 -38.48
N TRP A 612 12.75 -7.61 -37.27
CA TRP A 612 13.92 -8.39 -36.86
C TRP A 612 14.11 -9.65 -37.72
N ARG A 613 13.02 -10.36 -38.06
CA ARG A 613 13.07 -11.50 -38.99
C ARG A 613 13.65 -11.12 -40.36
N GLN A 614 13.15 -10.03 -40.97
CA GLN A 614 13.64 -9.54 -42.27
C GLN A 614 15.14 -9.23 -42.23
N LEU A 615 15.62 -8.59 -41.16
CA LEU A 615 17.03 -8.25 -40.99
C LEU A 615 17.93 -9.50 -40.90
N VAL A 616 17.49 -10.53 -40.18
CA VAL A 616 18.22 -11.81 -40.05
C VAL A 616 18.26 -12.57 -41.39
N GLN A 617 17.17 -12.58 -42.15
CA GLN A 617 17.11 -13.17 -43.49
C GLN A 617 18.09 -12.48 -44.46
N MET A 618 18.07 -11.14 -44.54
CA MET A 618 18.96 -10.38 -45.42
C MET A 618 20.44 -10.61 -45.10
N THR A 619 20.79 -10.65 -43.81
CA THR A 619 22.17 -10.86 -43.35
C THR A 619 22.67 -12.27 -43.73
N THR A 620 21.82 -13.29 -43.56
CA THR A 620 22.17 -14.69 -43.89
C THR A 620 22.35 -14.90 -45.40
N ALA A 621 21.48 -14.28 -46.22
CA ALA A 621 21.59 -14.37 -47.68
C ALA A 621 22.90 -13.73 -48.21
N MET A 622 23.28 -12.57 -47.67
CA MET A 622 24.50 -11.86 -48.07
C MET A 622 25.79 -12.64 -47.73
N GLN A 623 25.80 -13.43 -46.64
CA GLN A 623 26.92 -14.30 -46.30
C GLN A 623 27.09 -15.43 -47.31
N LEU A 624 25.99 -16.11 -47.66
CA LEU A 624 25.99 -17.23 -48.61
C LEU A 624 26.42 -16.80 -50.03
N GLU A 625 26.02 -15.61 -50.48
CA GLU A 625 26.41 -15.08 -51.79
C GLU A 625 27.93 -14.82 -51.88
N ASN A 626 28.53 -14.23 -50.84
CA ASN A 626 29.98 -14.00 -50.79
C ASN A 626 30.78 -15.31 -50.81
N GLU A 627 30.36 -16.34 -50.07
CA GLU A 627 31.04 -17.65 -50.09
C GLU A 627 30.94 -18.38 -51.44
N ALA A 628 29.88 -18.12 -52.22
CA ALA A 628 29.73 -18.69 -53.55
C ALA A 628 30.71 -18.04 -54.55
N GLN A 629 30.79 -16.70 -54.57
CA GLN A 629 31.68 -15.97 -55.47
C GLN A 629 33.16 -16.34 -55.29
N VAL A 630 33.62 -16.53 -54.05
CA VAL A 630 35.01 -16.94 -53.76
C VAL A 630 35.30 -18.34 -54.29
N ARG A 631 34.37 -19.29 -54.15
CA ARG A 631 34.54 -20.67 -54.63
C ARG A 631 34.62 -20.74 -56.16
N ASP A 632 33.76 -20.02 -56.87
CA ASP A 632 33.75 -19.99 -58.34
C ASP A 632 35.04 -19.37 -58.91
N GLY A 633 35.57 -18.32 -58.27
CA GLY A 633 36.84 -17.69 -58.66
C GLY A 633 38.03 -18.65 -58.65
N PHE A 634 38.19 -19.46 -57.60
CA PHE A 634 39.26 -20.46 -57.52
C PHE A 634 39.08 -21.59 -58.55
N ALA A 635 37.85 -22.06 -58.76
CA ALA A 635 37.55 -23.11 -59.73
C ALA A 635 37.90 -22.70 -61.17
N GLN A 636 37.73 -21.42 -61.52
CA GLN A 636 38.11 -20.89 -62.83
C GLN A 636 39.63 -20.82 -63.03
N GLN A 637 40.39 -20.39 -62.01
CA GLN A 637 41.86 -20.30 -62.10
C GLN A 637 42.54 -21.67 -62.23
N LEU A 638 41.98 -22.72 -61.61
CA LEU A 638 42.45 -24.10 -61.77
C LEU A 638 42.29 -24.59 -63.21
N LYS A 639 41.10 -24.43 -63.79
CA LYS A 639 40.82 -24.83 -65.19
C LYS A 639 41.76 -24.17 -66.20
N GLU A 640 42.07 -22.89 -66.02
CA GLU A 640 42.97 -22.17 -66.94
C GLU A 640 44.42 -22.68 -66.84
N ARG A 641 44.89 -23.05 -65.65
CA ARG A 641 46.24 -23.60 -65.45
C ARG A 641 46.39 -25.03 -65.93
N ASP A 642 45.40 -25.89 -65.66
CA ASP A 642 45.39 -27.26 -66.18
C ASP A 642 45.45 -27.27 -67.72
N HIS A 643 44.72 -26.37 -68.39
CA HIS A 643 44.78 -26.22 -69.85
C HIS A 643 46.17 -25.80 -70.37
N LYS A 644 46.86 -24.87 -69.68
CA LYS A 644 48.22 -24.43 -70.04
C LYS A 644 49.26 -25.52 -69.82
N LEU A 645 49.11 -26.34 -68.78
CA LEU A 645 49.99 -27.48 -68.54
C LEU A 645 49.89 -28.52 -69.67
N GLU A 646 48.67 -28.83 -70.12
CA GLU A 646 48.46 -29.79 -71.21
C GLU A 646 49.11 -29.31 -72.53
N GLN A 647 48.95 -28.02 -72.86
CA GLN A 647 49.63 -27.42 -74.02
C GLN A 647 51.17 -27.53 -73.93
N ALA A 648 51.76 -27.31 -72.75
CA ALA A 648 53.20 -27.44 -72.54
C ALA A 648 53.70 -28.88 -72.72
N LYS A 649 52.93 -29.88 -72.27
CA LYS A 649 53.26 -31.31 -72.44
C LYS A 649 53.26 -31.73 -73.91
N VAL A 650 52.26 -31.31 -74.69
CA VAL A 650 52.20 -31.58 -76.14
C VAL A 650 53.43 -31.00 -76.86
N GLN A 651 53.80 -29.76 -76.57
CA GLN A 651 55.00 -29.14 -77.15
C GLN A 651 56.29 -29.87 -76.76
N GLN A 652 56.39 -30.39 -75.54
CA GLN A 652 57.55 -31.18 -75.11
C GLN A 652 57.72 -32.45 -75.94
N SER A 653 56.64 -33.22 -76.16
CA SER A 653 56.68 -34.44 -76.98
C SER A 653 57.02 -34.18 -78.45
N GLU A 654 56.61 -33.05 -79.02
CA GLU A 654 57.01 -32.66 -80.38
C GLU A 654 58.52 -32.36 -80.50
N ILE A 655 59.14 -31.81 -79.47
CA ILE A 655 60.59 -31.55 -79.44
C ILE A 655 61.36 -32.86 -79.27
N GLU A 656 60.91 -33.74 -78.38
CA GLU A 656 61.51 -35.07 -78.15
C GLU A 656 61.52 -35.93 -79.43
N LEU A 657 60.45 -35.88 -80.24
CA LEU A 657 60.40 -36.55 -81.54
C LEU A 657 61.46 -36.01 -82.53
N LYS A 658 61.74 -34.70 -82.52
CA LYS A 658 62.77 -34.07 -83.36
C LYS A 658 64.18 -34.45 -82.93
N ILE A 659 64.46 -34.47 -81.62
CA ILE A 659 65.73 -34.92 -81.03
C ILE A 659 66.06 -36.36 -81.46
N ASN A 660 65.09 -37.27 -81.32
CA ASN A 660 65.23 -38.67 -81.75
C ASN A 660 65.51 -38.79 -83.26
N THR A 661 64.82 -38.02 -84.09
CA THR A 661 65.01 -38.02 -85.55
C THR A 661 66.40 -37.52 -85.97
N LEU A 662 66.89 -36.43 -85.36
CA LEU A 662 68.23 -35.89 -85.60
C LEU A 662 69.33 -36.88 -85.17
N THR A 663 69.16 -37.50 -84.00
CA THR A 663 70.10 -38.50 -83.46
C THR A 663 70.23 -39.70 -84.40
N GLN A 664 69.11 -40.20 -84.96
CA GLN A 664 69.13 -41.28 -85.94
C GLN A 664 69.83 -40.87 -87.26
N HIS A 665 69.72 -39.60 -87.67
CA HIS A 665 70.38 -39.08 -88.87
C HIS A 665 71.90 -39.02 -88.70
N ILE A 666 72.37 -38.47 -87.58
CA ILE A 666 73.80 -38.41 -87.23
C ILE A 666 74.40 -39.82 -87.21
N GLY A 667 73.71 -40.80 -86.58
CA GLY A 667 74.15 -42.19 -86.54
C GLY A 667 74.38 -42.84 -87.91
N LYS A 668 73.56 -42.50 -88.92
CA LYS A 668 73.73 -42.99 -90.30
C LYS A 668 74.97 -42.39 -90.98
N LEU A 669 75.19 -41.08 -90.82
CA LEU A 669 76.35 -40.40 -91.42
C LEU A 669 77.67 -40.88 -90.80
N THR A 670 77.70 -41.12 -89.49
CA THR A 670 78.87 -41.69 -88.80
C THR A 670 79.22 -43.08 -89.31
N GLN A 671 78.23 -43.91 -89.62
CA GLN A 671 78.45 -45.22 -90.23
C GLN A 671 79.01 -45.10 -91.65
N GLN A 672 78.51 -44.17 -92.49
CA GLN A 672 79.05 -43.93 -93.83
C GLN A 672 80.52 -43.50 -93.79
N ILE A 673 80.89 -42.57 -92.89
CA ILE A 673 82.29 -42.14 -92.71
C ILE A 673 83.21 -43.31 -92.39
N LYS A 674 82.74 -44.27 -91.60
CA LYS A 674 83.52 -45.47 -91.25
C LYS A 674 83.79 -46.33 -92.49
N GLU A 675 82.75 -46.61 -93.28
CA GLU A 675 82.86 -47.39 -94.51
C GLU A 675 83.77 -46.73 -95.55
N ASP A 676 83.66 -45.40 -95.74
CA ASP A 676 84.53 -44.63 -96.63
C ASP A 676 86.01 -44.65 -96.17
N THR A 677 86.24 -44.69 -94.85
CA THR A 677 87.60 -44.78 -94.26
C THR A 677 88.24 -46.15 -94.53
N GLU A 678 87.46 -47.23 -94.43
CA GLU A 678 87.92 -48.59 -94.76
C GLU A 678 88.27 -48.71 -96.26
N GLN A 679 87.52 -48.07 -97.15
CA GLN A 679 87.85 -47.99 -98.59
C GLN A 679 89.15 -47.22 -98.86
N HIS A 680 89.32 -46.03 -98.26
CA HIS A 680 90.53 -45.22 -98.41
C HIS A 680 91.79 -46.00 -97.98
N GLN A 681 91.69 -46.77 -96.90
CA GLN A 681 92.79 -47.61 -96.41
C GLN A 681 93.13 -48.77 -97.35
N HIS A 682 92.15 -49.32 -98.08
CA HIS A 682 92.39 -50.36 -99.09
C HIS A 682 93.14 -49.83 -100.33
N VAL A 683 92.77 -48.65 -100.83
CA VAL A 683 93.44 -47.99 -101.99
C VAL A 683 94.92 -47.72 -101.69
N LEU A 684 95.25 -47.35 -100.45
CA LEU A 684 96.62 -47.06 -100.04
C LEU A 684 97.56 -48.28 -100.11
N GLU A 685 97.05 -49.48 -99.79
CA GLU A 685 97.85 -50.71 -99.84
C GLU A 685 98.07 -51.18 -101.31
N GLN A 686 97.08 -51.00 -102.19
CA GLN A 686 97.25 -51.26 -103.62
C GLN A 686 98.39 -50.41 -104.23
N GLN A 687 98.51 -49.14 -103.83
CA GLN A 687 99.58 -48.25 -104.31
C GLN A 687 100.99 -48.74 -103.92
N LYS A 688 101.10 -49.41 -102.77
CA LYS A 688 102.34 -49.95 -102.23
C LYS A 688 102.79 -51.22 -102.99
N GLU A 689 101.86 -52.08 -103.39
CA GLU A 689 102.15 -53.26 -104.22
C GLU A 689 102.69 -52.87 -105.61
N VAL A 690 102.05 -51.90 -106.28
CA VAL A 690 102.48 -51.39 -107.61
C VAL A 690 103.93 -50.88 -107.58
N ARG A 691 104.34 -50.21 -106.50
CA ARG A 691 105.71 -49.71 -106.32
C ARG A 691 106.75 -50.81 -106.14
N LEU A 692 106.41 -51.90 -105.46
CA LEU A 692 107.31 -53.04 -105.25
C LEU A 692 107.61 -53.75 -106.57
N SER A 693 106.59 -54.00 -107.39
CA SER A 693 106.72 -54.70 -108.66
C SER A 693 107.63 -53.98 -109.68
N LEU A 694 107.49 -52.65 -109.82
CA LEU A 694 108.34 -51.83 -110.70
C LEU A 694 109.84 -51.99 -110.38
N ASN A 695 110.18 -51.97 -109.09
CA ASN A 695 111.55 -51.94 -108.61
C ASN A 695 112.29 -53.27 -108.90
N GLU A 696 111.55 -54.38 -108.97
CA GLU A 696 112.08 -55.71 -109.30
C GLU A 696 112.32 -55.85 -110.82
N GLN A 697 111.45 -55.31 -111.67
CA GLN A 697 111.60 -55.34 -113.13
C GLN A 697 112.81 -54.53 -113.63
N LEU A 698 112.99 -53.31 -113.12
CA LEU A 698 114.13 -52.44 -113.51
C LEU A 698 115.47 -53.11 -113.22
N LYS A 699 115.60 -53.72 -112.03
CA LYS A 699 116.82 -54.37 -111.55
C LYS A 699 117.24 -55.58 -112.39
N THR A 700 116.28 -56.29 -112.98
CA THR A 700 116.54 -57.41 -113.88
C THR A 700 117.08 -56.92 -115.23
N SER A 701 116.43 -55.92 -115.82
CA SER A 701 116.78 -55.38 -117.15
C SER A 701 118.17 -54.73 -117.20
N GLU A 702 118.58 -54.01 -116.15
CA GLU A 702 119.93 -53.41 -116.07
C GLU A 702 121.05 -54.45 -116.03
N ASN A 703 120.88 -55.53 -115.25
CA ASN A 703 121.91 -56.57 -115.09
C ASN A 703 122.21 -57.28 -116.42
N GLU A 704 121.20 -57.56 -117.23
CA GLU A 704 121.39 -58.16 -118.54
C GLU A 704 122.08 -57.21 -119.53
N ARG A 705 121.72 -55.92 -119.52
CA ARG A 705 122.34 -54.90 -120.38
C ARG A 705 123.84 -54.80 -120.12
N LEU A 706 124.23 -54.68 -118.85
CA LEU A 706 125.62 -54.54 -118.43
C LEU A 706 126.47 -55.78 -118.82
N LYS A 707 125.87 -56.96 -118.75
CA LYS A 707 126.52 -58.23 -119.12
C LYS A 707 126.84 -58.30 -120.62
N ALA A 708 125.93 -57.82 -121.48
CA ALA A 708 126.15 -57.75 -122.92
C ALA A 708 127.21 -56.69 -123.31
N GLU A 709 127.20 -55.52 -122.66
CA GLU A 709 128.18 -54.44 -122.88
C GLU A 709 129.63 -54.95 -122.66
N ILE A 710 129.86 -55.71 -121.58
CA ILE A 710 131.19 -56.26 -121.23
C ILE A 710 131.68 -57.25 -122.31
N THR A 711 130.81 -58.11 -122.85
CA THR A 711 131.19 -59.09 -123.88
C THR A 711 131.55 -58.42 -125.22
N VAL A 712 130.84 -57.37 -125.62
CA VAL A 712 131.18 -56.60 -126.84
C VAL A 712 132.59 -56.01 -126.76
N ALA A 713 132.94 -55.41 -125.62
CA ALA A 713 134.26 -54.80 -125.43
C ALA A 713 135.41 -55.82 -125.52
N GLN A 714 135.19 -57.07 -125.08
CA GLN A 714 136.19 -58.14 -125.18
C GLN A 714 136.43 -58.57 -126.63
N LEU A 715 135.37 -58.80 -127.40
CA LEU A 715 135.47 -59.25 -128.81
C LEU A 715 136.16 -58.20 -129.71
N GLN A 716 135.97 -56.91 -129.43
CA GLN A 716 136.61 -55.81 -130.16
C GLN A 716 138.14 -55.79 -130.00
N VAL A 717 138.67 -56.20 -128.84
CA VAL A 717 140.13 -56.31 -128.62
C VAL A 717 140.71 -57.45 -129.46
N GLU A 718 140.03 -58.59 -129.51
CA GLU A 718 140.48 -59.80 -130.22
C GLU A 718 140.55 -59.55 -131.75
N LEU A 719 139.58 -58.81 -132.30
CA LEU A 719 139.56 -58.37 -133.70
C LEU A 719 140.80 -57.54 -134.08
N SER A 720 141.23 -56.64 -133.19
CA SER A 720 142.36 -55.71 -133.41
C SER A 720 143.70 -56.44 -133.53
N ASP A 721 143.91 -57.48 -132.73
CA ASP A 721 145.15 -58.26 -132.75
C ASP A 721 145.23 -59.24 -133.94
N LEU A 722 144.09 -59.77 -134.42
CA LEU A 722 144.06 -60.49 -135.70
C LEU A 722 144.45 -59.58 -136.88
N GLY A 723 143.93 -58.34 -136.91
CA GLY A 723 144.22 -57.37 -137.97
C GLY A 723 145.72 -57.05 -138.13
N LYS A 724 146.47 -56.99 -137.03
CA LYS A 724 147.93 -56.76 -137.06
C LYS A 724 148.72 -57.93 -137.64
N ARG A 725 148.29 -59.18 -137.41
CA ARG A 725 148.99 -60.37 -137.92
C ARG A 725 148.96 -60.46 -139.45
N LEU A 726 147.85 -60.02 -140.07
CA LEU A 726 147.63 -60.09 -141.51
C LEU A 726 148.62 -59.24 -142.33
N GLN A 727 149.22 -58.20 -141.74
CA GLN A 727 150.14 -57.29 -142.45
C GLN A 727 151.61 -57.76 -142.50
N LEU A 728 152.00 -58.79 -141.74
CA LEU A 728 153.42 -59.10 -141.46
C LEU A 728 154.00 -60.33 -142.18
N GLN A 729 153.20 -61.13 -142.91
CA GLN A 729 153.69 -62.32 -143.62
C GLN A 729 153.92 -62.06 -145.12
N THR A 730 155.18 -61.84 -145.53
CA THR A 730 155.56 -61.64 -146.95
C THR A 730 156.32 -62.81 -147.59
N LYS A 731 156.45 -63.96 -146.91
CA LYS A 731 157.12 -65.18 -147.44
C LYS A 731 156.49 -66.52 -147.01
N SER A 732 155.17 -66.59 -146.85
CA SER A 732 154.42 -67.86 -146.77
C SER A 732 153.22 -67.87 -147.74
N THR A 733 152.67 -69.06 -147.98
CA THR A 733 151.77 -69.37 -149.11
C THR A 733 150.32 -68.92 -148.92
N GLN A 734 149.61 -68.78 -150.04
CA GLN A 734 148.27 -68.19 -150.22
C GLN A 734 147.13 -68.78 -149.34
N GLU A 735 147.36 -69.91 -148.68
CA GLU A 735 146.37 -70.63 -147.86
C GLU A 735 146.23 -70.06 -146.44
N GLU A 736 147.29 -69.47 -145.86
CA GLU A 736 147.24 -68.86 -144.52
C GLU A 736 146.44 -67.54 -144.50
N GLN A 737 146.53 -66.75 -145.58
CA GLN A 737 145.87 -65.45 -145.69
C GLN A 737 144.33 -65.56 -145.73
N LEU A 738 143.80 -66.58 -146.42
CA LEU A 738 142.34 -66.78 -146.52
C LEU A 738 141.71 -67.16 -145.17
N LYS A 739 142.42 -67.97 -144.37
CA LYS A 739 141.93 -68.49 -143.09
C LYS A 739 141.79 -67.40 -142.04
N THR A 740 142.72 -66.44 -142.04
CA THR A 740 142.72 -65.31 -141.10
C THR A 740 141.63 -64.29 -141.44
N ALA A 741 141.32 -64.08 -142.73
CA ALA A 741 140.26 -63.18 -143.17
C ALA A 741 138.86 -63.67 -142.74
N GLN A 742 138.56 -64.96 -142.91
CA GLN A 742 137.27 -65.55 -142.49
C GLN A 742 137.01 -65.42 -140.98
N GLN A 743 138.07 -65.37 -140.17
CA GLN A 743 137.97 -65.30 -138.72
C GLN A 743 137.62 -63.88 -138.22
N VAL A 744 137.91 -62.83 -139.01
CA VAL A 744 137.53 -61.43 -138.71
C VAL A 744 136.05 -61.20 -138.95
N ASP A 745 135.48 -61.70 -140.05
CA ASP A 745 134.05 -61.54 -140.37
C ASP A 745 133.13 -62.20 -139.32
N ALA A 746 133.51 -63.37 -138.81
CA ALA A 746 132.75 -64.08 -137.78
C ALA A 746 132.66 -63.27 -136.46
N LEU A 747 133.75 -62.62 -136.05
CA LEU A 747 133.79 -61.77 -134.85
C LEU A 747 132.93 -60.50 -135.00
N ASN A 748 132.94 -59.87 -136.19
CA ASN A 748 132.13 -58.67 -136.46
C ASN A 748 130.62 -58.96 -136.34
N GLN A 749 130.13 -60.07 -136.90
CA GLN A 749 128.71 -60.45 -136.79
C GLN A 749 128.26 -60.67 -135.33
N GLN A 750 129.16 -61.13 -134.46
CA GLN A 750 128.84 -61.38 -133.05
C GLN A 750 128.72 -60.08 -132.24
N ILE A 751 129.52 -59.06 -132.58
CA ILE A 751 129.47 -57.72 -131.97
C ILE A 751 128.15 -56.99 -132.31
N ASP A 752 127.70 -57.02 -133.57
CA ASP A 752 126.45 -56.36 -133.99
C ASP A 752 125.22 -56.95 -133.29
N LYS A 753 125.19 -58.28 -133.12
CA LYS A 753 124.07 -58.99 -132.50
C LYS A 753 123.92 -58.60 -131.02
N LEU A 754 125.02 -58.54 -130.26
CA LEU A 754 125.01 -58.11 -128.85
C LEU A 754 124.67 -56.62 -128.71
N THR A 755 125.14 -55.78 -129.64
CA THR A 755 124.84 -54.34 -129.67
C THR A 755 123.34 -54.06 -129.87
N THR A 756 122.63 -54.95 -130.57
CA THR A 756 121.17 -54.86 -130.75
C THR A 756 120.44 -55.16 -129.45
N GLN A 757 120.81 -56.22 -128.73
CA GLN A 757 120.14 -56.64 -127.49
C GLN A 757 120.30 -55.63 -126.35
N ILE A 758 121.43 -54.90 -126.30
CA ILE A 758 121.64 -53.78 -125.37
C ILE A 758 120.56 -52.69 -125.52
N LYS A 759 120.09 -52.41 -126.74
CA LYS A 759 119.04 -51.41 -127.01
C LYS A 759 117.65 -51.91 -126.62
N GLU A 760 117.36 -53.19 -126.86
CA GLU A 760 116.07 -53.80 -126.50
C GLU A 760 115.85 -53.80 -124.99
N ASN A 761 116.86 -54.17 -124.20
CA ASN A 761 116.78 -54.17 -122.74
C ASN A 761 116.62 -52.75 -122.16
N ALA A 762 117.19 -51.72 -122.79
CA ALA A 762 116.97 -50.33 -122.41
C ALA A 762 115.53 -49.87 -122.67
N ALA A 763 114.92 -50.29 -123.77
CA ALA A 763 113.53 -49.95 -124.11
C ALA A 763 112.51 -50.62 -123.16
N GLN A 764 112.75 -51.86 -122.73
CA GLN A 764 111.88 -52.55 -121.77
C GLN A 764 111.84 -51.85 -120.40
N ALA A 765 113.00 -51.38 -119.90
CA ALA A 765 113.08 -50.63 -118.66
C ALA A 765 112.29 -49.30 -118.71
N GLN A 766 112.30 -48.61 -119.87
CA GLN A 766 111.52 -47.40 -120.09
C GLN A 766 110.00 -47.68 -120.03
N MET A 767 109.53 -48.75 -120.69
CA MET A 767 108.12 -49.09 -120.78
C MET A 767 107.51 -49.49 -119.42
N ALA A 768 108.27 -50.20 -118.59
CA ALA A 768 107.85 -50.55 -117.22
C ALA A 768 107.64 -49.30 -116.34
N LEU A 769 108.48 -48.28 -116.50
CA LEU A 769 108.39 -47.02 -115.75
C LEU A 769 107.11 -46.24 -116.08
N GLU A 770 106.73 -46.19 -117.37
CA GLU A 770 105.51 -45.50 -117.82
C GLU A 770 104.24 -46.19 -117.32
N GLN A 771 104.17 -47.53 -117.38
CA GLN A 771 103.00 -48.29 -116.88
C GLN A 771 102.75 -48.09 -115.38
N SER A 772 103.82 -48.04 -114.57
CA SER A 772 103.70 -47.78 -113.13
C SER A 772 103.29 -46.33 -112.82
N ALA A 773 103.66 -45.37 -113.67
CA ALA A 773 103.26 -43.97 -113.53
C ALA A 773 101.76 -43.75 -113.80
N GLU A 774 101.19 -44.47 -114.78
CA GLU A 774 99.74 -44.44 -115.09
C GLU A 774 98.92 -44.97 -113.90
N ALA A 775 99.23 -46.19 -113.42
CA ALA A 775 98.52 -46.82 -112.30
C ALA A 775 98.56 -46.00 -111.00
N ASN A 776 99.65 -45.26 -110.75
CA ASN A 776 99.75 -44.36 -109.60
C ASN A 776 98.86 -43.12 -109.70
N ARG A 777 98.48 -42.65 -110.90
CA ARG A 777 97.54 -41.53 -111.06
C ARG A 777 96.11 -41.95 -110.69
N ASP A 778 95.67 -43.09 -111.21
CA ASP A 778 94.30 -43.58 -110.99
C ASP A 778 94.02 -43.85 -109.50
N LEU A 779 94.97 -44.48 -108.80
CA LEU A 779 94.88 -44.71 -107.36
C LEU A 779 94.85 -43.39 -106.57
N LYS A 780 95.61 -42.37 -106.99
CA LYS A 780 95.59 -41.06 -106.32
C LYS A 780 94.26 -40.33 -106.52
N ALA A 781 93.66 -40.39 -107.71
CA ALA A 781 92.35 -39.80 -107.98
C ALA A 781 91.23 -40.45 -107.15
N GLN A 782 91.29 -41.77 -106.93
CA GLN A 782 90.38 -42.47 -106.01
C GLN A 782 90.57 -42.02 -104.55
N LEU A 783 91.82 -41.85 -104.12
CA LEU A 783 92.17 -41.40 -102.77
C LEU A 783 91.58 -40.01 -102.47
N ASP A 784 91.78 -39.05 -103.39
CA ASP A 784 91.28 -37.67 -103.28
C ASP A 784 89.74 -37.61 -103.24
N THR A 785 89.08 -38.49 -104.00
CA THR A 785 87.61 -38.60 -104.02
C THR A 785 87.05 -39.11 -102.69
N ALA A 786 87.76 -40.03 -102.03
CA ALA A 786 87.37 -40.55 -100.71
C ALA A 786 87.58 -39.51 -99.59
N GLU A 787 88.69 -38.77 -99.63
CA GLU A 787 88.96 -37.68 -98.68
C GLU A 787 87.87 -36.58 -98.73
N LEU A 788 87.43 -36.19 -99.93
CA LEU A 788 86.38 -35.18 -100.11
C LEU A 788 85.04 -35.61 -99.49
N LYS A 789 84.57 -36.84 -99.78
CA LYS A 789 83.34 -37.38 -99.18
C LYS A 789 83.40 -37.44 -97.65
N GLN A 790 84.55 -37.84 -97.11
CA GLN A 790 84.75 -37.91 -95.66
C GLN A 790 84.70 -36.51 -95.01
N LEU A 791 85.12 -35.46 -95.72
CA LEU A 791 85.01 -34.07 -95.27
C LEU A 791 83.56 -33.57 -95.30
N GLU A 792 82.86 -33.74 -96.43
CA GLU A 792 81.45 -33.34 -96.59
C GLU A 792 80.55 -33.98 -95.52
N ALA A 793 80.74 -35.28 -95.25
CA ALA A 793 79.98 -35.98 -94.22
C ALA A 793 80.29 -35.49 -92.79
N LYS A 794 81.53 -35.09 -92.49
CA LYS A 794 81.91 -34.50 -91.19
C LYS A 794 81.28 -33.13 -90.99
N GLU A 795 81.25 -32.29 -92.02
CA GLU A 795 80.59 -30.98 -91.96
C GLU A 795 79.07 -31.13 -91.75
N ALA A 796 78.43 -32.07 -92.45
CA ALA A 796 77.01 -32.38 -92.27
C ALA A 796 76.67 -32.84 -90.84
N ILE A 797 77.50 -33.69 -90.23
CA ILE A 797 77.35 -34.09 -88.82
C ILE A 797 77.45 -32.87 -87.89
N GLY A 798 78.45 -32.01 -88.07
CA GLY A 798 78.65 -30.82 -87.23
C GLY A 798 77.45 -29.85 -87.25
N VAL A 799 76.76 -29.72 -88.39
CA VAL A 799 75.51 -28.94 -88.49
C VAL A 799 74.37 -29.59 -87.72
N LEU A 800 74.18 -30.92 -87.86
CA LEU A 800 73.12 -31.65 -87.16
C LEU A 800 73.35 -31.70 -85.64
N GLU A 801 74.60 -31.82 -85.18
CA GLU A 801 74.97 -31.76 -83.75
C GLU A 801 74.69 -30.38 -83.12
N ASN A 802 74.79 -29.30 -83.89
CA ASN A 802 74.38 -27.97 -83.43
C ASN A 802 72.86 -27.87 -83.27
N GLN A 803 72.10 -28.34 -84.26
CA GLN A 803 70.62 -28.38 -84.18
C GLN A 803 70.14 -29.27 -83.03
N LEU A 804 70.79 -30.41 -82.79
CA LEU A 804 70.48 -31.30 -81.67
C LEU A 804 70.66 -30.57 -80.33
N ARG A 805 71.77 -29.86 -80.13
CA ARG A 805 72.03 -29.05 -78.92
C ARG A 805 71.00 -27.94 -78.71
N GLU A 806 70.53 -27.30 -79.78
CA GLU A 806 69.46 -26.29 -79.70
C GLU A 806 68.13 -26.91 -79.25
N PHE A 807 67.76 -28.07 -79.80
CA PHE A 807 66.54 -28.78 -79.40
C PHE A 807 66.63 -29.37 -77.99
N ASP A 808 67.78 -29.91 -77.56
CA ASP A 808 68.01 -30.38 -76.20
C ASP A 808 67.85 -29.25 -75.17
N ALA A 809 68.41 -28.07 -75.46
CA ALA A 809 68.25 -26.88 -74.62
C ALA A 809 66.79 -26.37 -74.58
N ALA A 810 66.06 -26.48 -75.69
CA ALA A 810 64.62 -26.16 -75.74
C ALA A 810 63.77 -27.18 -74.97
N HIS A 811 64.09 -28.47 -75.08
CA HIS A 811 63.41 -29.56 -74.36
C HIS A 811 63.58 -29.43 -72.85
N LEU A 812 64.81 -29.11 -72.38
CA LEU A 812 65.08 -28.88 -70.98
C LEU A 812 64.26 -27.71 -70.42
N LYS A 813 64.24 -26.57 -71.12
CA LYS A 813 63.40 -25.41 -70.75
C LYS A 813 61.90 -25.72 -70.76
N GLY A 814 61.43 -26.50 -71.74
CA GLY A 814 60.04 -26.95 -71.80
C GLY A 814 59.66 -27.81 -70.60
N LYS A 815 60.54 -28.74 -70.20
CA LYS A 815 60.38 -29.60 -69.03
C LYS A 815 60.40 -28.80 -67.72
N GLU A 816 61.29 -27.82 -67.59
CA GLU A 816 61.32 -26.88 -66.44
C GLU A 816 60.02 -26.07 -66.37
N HIS A 817 59.51 -25.58 -67.50
CA HIS A 817 58.26 -24.82 -67.56
C HIS A 817 57.03 -25.66 -67.18
N ALA A 818 56.92 -26.89 -67.71
CA ALA A 818 55.88 -27.82 -67.35
C ALA A 818 55.94 -28.19 -65.85
N SER A 819 57.14 -28.45 -65.32
CA SER A 819 57.33 -28.72 -63.88
C SER A 819 56.96 -27.53 -63.00
N ALA A 820 57.28 -26.29 -63.43
CA ALA A 820 56.86 -25.08 -62.72
C ALA A 820 55.33 -24.87 -62.74
N LEU A 821 54.66 -25.21 -63.86
CA LEU A 821 53.19 -25.23 -63.95
C LEU A 821 52.57 -26.29 -63.02
N GLU A 822 53.13 -27.50 -62.97
CA GLU A 822 52.71 -28.55 -62.03
C GLU A 822 52.90 -28.12 -60.57
N GLN A 823 54.05 -27.53 -60.24
CA GLN A 823 54.30 -26.98 -58.90
C GLN A 823 53.34 -25.83 -58.56
N GLN A 824 52.97 -24.97 -59.51
CA GLN A 824 51.94 -23.95 -59.29
C GLN A 824 50.54 -24.54 -59.09
N ILE A 825 50.17 -25.58 -59.81
CA ILE A 825 48.88 -26.27 -59.65
C ILE A 825 48.82 -26.98 -58.30
N VAL A 826 49.89 -27.66 -57.90
CA VAL A 826 50.03 -28.27 -56.57
C VAL A 826 50.01 -27.21 -55.48
N ALA A 827 50.72 -26.09 -55.65
CA ALA A 827 50.70 -24.98 -54.70
C ALA A 827 49.32 -24.31 -54.59
N LEU A 828 48.56 -24.20 -55.68
CA LEU A 828 47.18 -23.68 -55.65
C LEU A 828 46.20 -24.63 -54.99
N LYS A 829 46.30 -25.94 -55.25
CA LYS A 829 45.49 -26.96 -54.55
C LYS A 829 45.83 -26.97 -53.05
N ARG A 830 47.12 -26.95 -52.73
CA ARG A 830 47.62 -26.85 -51.37
C ARG A 830 47.23 -25.54 -50.69
N LEU A 831 47.18 -24.40 -51.38
CA LEU A 831 46.69 -23.14 -50.82
C LEU A 831 45.17 -23.19 -50.56
N VAL A 832 44.40 -23.93 -51.36
CA VAL A 832 42.97 -24.17 -51.09
C VAL A 832 42.80 -25.10 -49.89
N GLU A 833 43.61 -26.15 -49.76
CA GLU A 833 43.64 -27.05 -48.61
C GLU A 833 44.12 -26.34 -47.33
N GLU A 834 45.21 -25.58 -47.40
CA GLU A 834 45.75 -24.77 -46.30
C GLU A 834 44.83 -23.59 -45.95
N ASN A 835 44.09 -23.01 -46.89
CA ASN A 835 43.02 -22.05 -46.55
C ASN A 835 41.84 -22.77 -45.89
N LEU A 836 41.47 -23.98 -46.31
CA LEU A 836 40.41 -24.77 -45.65
C LEU A 836 40.82 -25.17 -44.24
N GLU A 837 42.07 -25.60 -44.05
CA GLU A 837 42.69 -25.87 -42.74
C GLU A 837 42.83 -24.58 -41.93
N GLN A 838 43.17 -23.43 -42.52
CA GLN A 838 43.19 -22.13 -41.83
C GLN A 838 41.78 -21.65 -41.46
N TYR A 839 40.75 -21.94 -42.26
CA TYR A 839 39.36 -21.67 -41.87
C TYR A 839 38.90 -22.61 -40.75
N GLN A 840 39.29 -23.88 -40.77
CA GLN A 840 39.04 -24.83 -39.67
C GLN A 840 39.85 -24.46 -38.42
N HIS A 841 41.07 -23.98 -38.57
CA HIS A 841 41.93 -23.52 -37.48
C HIS A 841 41.50 -22.14 -36.98
N ALA A 842 40.91 -21.27 -37.82
CA ALA A 842 40.28 -20.02 -37.40
C ALA A 842 38.96 -20.27 -36.69
N LEU A 843 38.19 -21.29 -37.10
CA LEU A 843 37.03 -21.79 -36.34
C LEU A 843 37.47 -22.38 -35.00
N ALA A 844 38.55 -23.17 -34.96
CA ALA A 844 39.12 -23.69 -33.72
C ALA A 844 39.74 -22.59 -32.84
N GLN A 845 40.35 -21.55 -33.44
CA GLN A 845 40.85 -20.37 -32.74
C GLN A 845 39.72 -19.46 -32.28
N LEU A 846 38.56 -19.46 -32.95
CA LEU A 846 37.34 -18.80 -32.46
C LEU A 846 36.68 -19.60 -31.34
N ASP A 847 36.78 -20.93 -31.33
CA ASP A 847 36.35 -21.76 -30.20
C ASP A 847 37.35 -21.68 -29.02
N ASP A 848 38.66 -21.53 -29.28
CA ASP A 848 39.70 -21.23 -28.27
C ASP A 848 39.64 -19.76 -27.79
N GLU A 849 39.31 -18.79 -28.65
CA GLU A 849 39.04 -17.40 -28.24
C GLU A 849 37.71 -17.31 -27.51
N LYS A 850 36.70 -18.11 -27.86
CA LYS A 850 35.48 -18.28 -27.08
C LYS A 850 35.78 -18.93 -25.75
N SER A 851 36.60 -19.99 -25.69
CA SER A 851 37.06 -20.59 -24.43
C SER A 851 37.94 -19.62 -23.62
N GLY A 852 38.72 -18.78 -24.29
CA GLY A 852 39.54 -17.71 -23.70
C GLY A 852 38.72 -16.51 -23.24
N LEU A 853 37.60 -16.22 -23.90
CA LEU A 853 36.60 -15.23 -23.51
C LEU A 853 35.69 -15.78 -22.41
N GLU A 854 35.41 -17.07 -22.39
CA GLU A 854 34.77 -17.80 -21.29
C GLU A 854 35.72 -17.89 -20.10
N GLN A 855 37.04 -18.03 -20.30
CA GLN A 855 38.04 -17.91 -19.22
C GLN A 855 38.19 -16.47 -18.73
N LYS A 856 38.15 -15.47 -19.61
CA LYS A 856 38.13 -14.05 -19.22
C LYS A 856 36.81 -13.64 -18.58
N LEU A 857 35.69 -14.25 -18.99
CA LEU A 857 34.38 -14.08 -18.36
C LEU A 857 34.38 -14.76 -17.00
N ASN A 858 34.91 -15.98 -16.85
CA ASN A 858 35.17 -16.61 -15.56
C ASN A 858 36.17 -15.82 -14.71
N LEU A 859 37.18 -15.17 -15.31
CA LEU A 859 38.11 -14.28 -14.59
C LEU A 859 37.42 -12.99 -14.15
N SER A 860 36.55 -12.44 -14.98
CA SER A 860 35.78 -11.22 -14.67
C SER A 860 34.62 -11.52 -13.71
N GLU A 861 34.01 -12.70 -13.77
CA GLU A 861 33.08 -13.26 -12.79
C GLU A 861 33.81 -13.63 -11.49
N LYS A 862 35.10 -13.98 -11.55
CA LYS A 862 35.97 -14.15 -10.38
C LYS A 862 36.44 -12.83 -9.79
N GLU A 863 36.72 -11.82 -10.60
CA GLU A 863 36.96 -10.44 -10.15
C GLU A 863 35.66 -9.82 -9.62
N ARG A 864 34.51 -10.16 -10.21
CA ARG A 864 33.18 -9.79 -9.74
C ARG A 864 32.81 -10.55 -8.48
N SER A 865 33.16 -11.82 -8.32
CA SER A 865 32.98 -12.57 -7.07
C SER A 865 34.01 -12.19 -6.01
N GLN A 866 35.17 -11.65 -6.40
CA GLN A 866 36.14 -11.06 -5.47
C GLN A 866 35.73 -9.64 -5.07
N ALA A 867 35.11 -8.87 -5.98
CA ALA A 867 34.47 -7.59 -5.68
C ALA A 867 33.15 -7.79 -4.90
N GLN A 868 32.43 -8.89 -5.11
CA GLN A 868 31.25 -9.30 -4.37
C GLN A 868 31.64 -9.89 -3.02
N SER A 869 32.77 -10.60 -2.91
CA SER A 869 33.40 -10.97 -1.64
C SER A 869 33.95 -9.75 -0.89
N THR A 870 34.45 -8.73 -1.61
CA THR A 870 34.83 -7.44 -0.99
C THR A 870 33.58 -6.63 -0.60
N SER A 871 32.49 -6.74 -1.36
CA SER A 871 31.18 -6.18 -1.04
C SER A 871 30.50 -6.94 0.09
N GLU A 872 30.72 -8.24 0.23
CA GLU A 872 30.31 -9.10 1.35
C GLU A 872 31.19 -8.84 2.56
N GLN A 873 32.48 -8.53 2.41
CA GLN A 873 33.32 -8.05 3.50
C GLN A 873 32.89 -6.65 3.93
N LEU A 874 32.53 -5.77 3.00
CA LEU A 874 31.92 -4.47 3.29
C LEU A 874 30.52 -4.62 3.87
N THR A 875 29.74 -5.62 3.46
CA THR A 875 28.40 -5.93 3.99
C THR A 875 28.48 -6.64 5.33
N GLN A 876 29.52 -7.44 5.58
CA GLN A 876 29.88 -8.00 6.89
C GLN A 876 30.46 -6.92 7.80
N GLN A 877 31.14 -5.91 7.26
CA GLN A 877 31.64 -4.75 8.01
C GLN A 877 30.51 -3.75 8.28
N ILE A 878 29.56 -3.59 7.37
CA ILE A 878 28.28 -2.89 7.57
C ILE A 878 27.39 -3.70 8.51
N HIS A 879 27.37 -5.04 8.48
CA HIS A 879 26.70 -5.88 9.47
C HIS A 879 27.44 -5.87 10.79
N LEU A 880 28.75 -5.68 10.84
CA LEU A 880 29.52 -5.52 12.07
C LEU A 880 29.28 -4.12 12.66
N LEU A 881 29.19 -3.08 11.84
CA LEU A 881 28.81 -1.72 12.24
C LEU A 881 27.32 -1.63 12.58
N THR A 882 26.45 -2.39 11.92
CA THR A 882 25.01 -2.51 12.19
C THR A 882 24.77 -3.40 13.39
N ARG A 883 25.62 -4.40 13.63
CA ARG A 883 25.67 -5.19 14.87
C ARG A 883 26.27 -4.39 16.00
N GLN A 884 27.25 -3.52 15.78
CA GLN A 884 27.74 -2.57 16.77
C GLN A 884 26.70 -1.47 17.04
N ALA A 885 25.95 -1.03 16.04
CA ALA A 885 24.80 -0.13 16.20
C ALA A 885 23.62 -0.85 16.86
N ALA A 886 23.44 -2.15 16.62
CA ALA A 886 22.43 -2.99 17.27
C ALA A 886 22.85 -3.42 18.67
N GLU A 887 24.14 -3.56 18.97
CA GLU A 887 24.74 -3.78 20.29
C GLU A 887 24.79 -2.45 21.05
N GLN A 888 24.96 -1.30 20.38
CA GLN A 888 24.70 0.02 20.95
C GLN A 888 23.20 0.23 21.17
N LYS A 889 22.30 -0.20 20.28
CA LYS A 889 20.84 -0.19 20.46
C LYS A 889 20.37 -1.24 21.47
N GLN A 890 21.14 -2.30 21.71
CA GLN A 890 20.93 -3.28 22.78
C GLN A 890 21.62 -2.84 24.07
N MET A 891 22.63 -1.96 24.05
CA MET A 891 23.11 -1.25 25.24
C MET A 891 22.17 -0.11 25.59
N LEU A 892 21.59 0.59 24.61
CA LEU A 892 20.50 1.54 24.75
C LEU A 892 19.20 0.82 25.10
N GLY A 893 19.06 -0.45 24.70
CA GLY A 893 17.96 -1.36 24.99
C GLY A 893 18.14 -2.15 26.28
N ARG A 894 19.37 -2.27 26.81
CA ARG A 894 19.69 -2.70 28.18
C ARG A 894 19.70 -1.51 29.13
N ALA A 895 19.98 -0.30 28.63
CA ALA A 895 19.72 0.94 29.33
C ALA A 895 18.22 1.17 29.39
N SER A 896 17.48 1.00 28.29
CA SER A 896 16.02 0.96 28.24
C SER A 896 15.51 -0.16 29.11
N ALA A 897 15.96 -1.41 28.98
CA ALA A 897 15.51 -2.49 29.87
C ALA A 897 16.00 -2.33 31.32
N SER A 898 17.01 -1.51 31.60
CA SER A 898 17.34 -1.06 32.96
C SER A 898 16.49 0.13 33.39
N LEU A 899 15.95 0.90 32.45
CA LEU A 899 14.94 1.96 32.63
C LEU A 899 13.55 1.35 32.77
N ASP A 900 13.28 0.19 32.16
CA ASP A 900 12.08 -0.63 32.24
C ASP A 900 12.17 -1.51 33.48
N LEU A 901 13.35 -2.03 33.85
CA LEU A 901 13.59 -2.62 35.17
C LEU A 901 13.60 -1.53 36.26
N LEU A 902 14.02 -0.30 35.99
CA LEU A 902 13.84 0.83 36.91
C LEU A 902 12.40 1.34 36.89
N THR A 903 11.64 1.21 35.81
CA THR A 903 10.21 1.58 35.72
C THR A 903 9.34 0.49 36.31
N GLU A 904 9.77 -0.77 36.27
CA GLU A 904 9.17 -1.91 36.94
C GLU A 904 9.63 -1.99 38.39
N GLN A 905 10.86 -1.59 38.74
CA GLN A 905 11.24 -1.35 40.13
C GLN A 905 10.57 -0.09 40.67
N VAL A 906 10.36 0.96 39.88
CA VAL A 906 9.54 2.12 40.26
C VAL A 906 8.09 1.71 40.35
N ALA A 907 7.53 0.87 39.47
CA ALA A 907 6.16 0.38 39.55
C ALA A 907 5.98 -0.67 40.65
N GLN A 908 7.00 -1.48 40.97
CA GLN A 908 7.03 -2.36 42.13
C GLN A 908 7.22 -1.53 43.41
N LYS A 909 7.98 -0.43 43.38
CA LYS A 909 8.05 0.56 44.46
C LYS A 909 6.79 1.43 44.50
N GLU A 910 6.03 1.58 43.43
CA GLU A 910 4.75 2.27 43.36
C GLU A 910 3.68 1.33 43.91
N VAL A 911 3.73 0.04 43.60
CA VAL A 911 2.93 -1.03 44.22
C VAL A 911 3.34 -1.25 45.67
N GLU A 912 4.61 -1.09 46.04
CA GLU A 912 5.09 -1.12 47.42
C GLU A 912 4.76 0.19 48.13
N ILE A 913 4.67 1.33 47.45
CA ILE A 913 4.16 2.61 47.98
C ILE A 913 2.64 2.58 48.06
N GLN A 914 1.93 1.88 47.18
CA GLN A 914 0.48 1.67 47.24
C GLN A 914 0.15 0.60 48.30
N ARG A 915 1.01 -0.41 48.47
CA ARG A 915 0.96 -1.38 49.55
C ARG A 915 1.37 -0.74 50.88
N LEU A 916 2.37 0.13 50.93
CA LEU A 916 2.74 0.89 52.12
C LEU A 916 1.76 2.04 52.37
N LYS A 917 1.09 2.61 51.36
CA LYS A 917 -0.07 3.50 51.52
C LYS A 917 -1.29 2.71 51.98
N LYS A 918 -1.44 1.45 51.57
CA LYS A 918 -2.51 0.55 52.02
C LYS A 918 -2.24 0.06 53.44
N GLU A 919 -1.02 -0.35 53.77
CA GLU A 919 -0.56 -0.71 55.11
C GLU A 919 -0.52 0.53 56.01
N PHE A 920 -0.17 1.72 55.50
CA PHE A 920 -0.29 3.00 56.22
C PHE A 920 -1.74 3.46 56.31
N ALA A 921 -2.61 3.15 55.35
CA ALA A 921 -4.06 3.41 55.45
C ALA A 921 -4.74 2.38 56.34
N GLU A 922 -4.25 1.15 56.44
CA GLU A 922 -4.65 0.08 57.34
C GLU A 922 -4.04 0.27 58.73
N GLN A 923 -2.91 0.95 58.86
CA GLN A 923 -2.28 1.36 60.12
C GLN A 923 -2.83 2.71 60.59
N THR A 924 -3.25 3.59 59.67
CA THR A 924 -4.08 4.76 59.95
C THR A 924 -5.51 4.32 60.24
N GLN A 925 -6.03 3.27 59.59
CA GLN A 925 -7.32 2.68 59.93
C GLN A 925 -7.21 1.90 61.23
N HIS A 926 -6.14 1.15 61.49
CA HIS A 926 -5.89 0.50 62.78
C HIS A 926 -5.58 1.54 63.88
N SER A 927 -5.00 2.69 63.54
CA SER A 927 -4.86 3.82 64.46
C SER A 927 -6.17 4.58 64.64
N LYS A 928 -7.05 4.61 63.64
CA LYS A 928 -8.46 5.05 63.76
C LYS A 928 -9.30 4.03 64.48
N ASP A 929 -8.99 2.74 64.42
CA ASP A 929 -9.70 1.65 65.08
C ASP A 929 -9.15 1.46 66.50
N MET A 930 -7.90 1.84 66.77
CA MET A 930 -7.36 2.06 68.12
C MET A 930 -7.80 3.41 68.68
N ALA A 931 -7.98 4.44 67.86
CA ALA A 931 -8.57 5.71 68.30
C ALA A 931 -10.07 5.54 68.51
N ASN A 932 -10.77 4.73 67.71
CA ASN A 932 -12.17 4.33 67.89
C ASN A 932 -12.29 3.30 69.00
N ALA A 933 -11.35 2.38 69.21
CA ALA A 933 -11.35 1.50 70.39
C ALA A 933 -10.94 2.26 71.65
N SER A 934 -10.18 3.35 71.53
CA SER A 934 -9.95 4.32 72.61
C SER A 934 -11.14 5.27 72.75
N LEU A 935 -11.90 5.54 71.69
CA LEU A 935 -13.17 6.27 71.70
C LEU A 935 -14.28 5.38 72.24
N ASP A 936 -14.20 4.06 72.08
CA ASP A 936 -15.10 3.03 72.61
C ASP A 936 -14.70 2.71 74.04
N LEU A 937 -13.40 2.76 74.39
CA LEU A 937 -12.95 2.74 75.77
C LEU A 937 -13.29 4.05 76.48
N LEU A 938 -13.21 5.20 75.81
CA LEU A 938 -13.70 6.48 76.30
C LEU A 938 -15.22 6.53 76.30
N THR A 939 -15.92 5.86 75.38
CA THR A 939 -17.38 5.79 75.34
C THR A 939 -17.85 4.80 76.39
N VAL A 940 -17.16 3.69 76.64
CA VAL A 940 -17.39 2.79 77.77
C VAL A 940 -16.99 3.43 79.09
N GLN A 941 -15.94 4.27 79.14
CA GLN A 941 -15.63 5.07 80.34
C GLN A 941 -16.63 6.20 80.53
N VAL A 942 -17.14 6.82 79.47
CA VAL A 942 -18.23 7.80 79.50
C VAL A 942 -19.53 7.11 79.85
N THR A 943 -19.79 5.90 79.37
CA THR A 943 -20.96 5.07 79.72
C THR A 943 -20.83 4.59 81.16
N GLN A 944 -19.63 4.23 81.64
CA GLN A 944 -19.36 3.93 83.05
C GLN A 944 -19.44 5.17 83.92
N LYS A 945 -19.07 6.35 83.41
CA LYS A 945 -19.25 7.65 84.09
C LYS A 945 -20.68 8.15 84.01
N GLU A 946 -21.45 7.74 83.00
CA GLU A 946 -22.89 7.97 82.85
C GLU A 946 -23.68 6.96 83.67
N GLU A 947 -23.17 5.73 83.86
CA GLU A 947 -23.63 4.74 84.83
C GLU A 947 -23.26 5.16 86.24
N GLU A 948 -22.09 5.77 86.47
CA GLU A 948 -21.71 6.36 87.75
C GLU A 948 -22.48 7.65 88.00
N ILE A 949 -22.78 8.47 86.98
CA ILE A 949 -23.71 9.60 87.07
C ILE A 949 -25.15 9.10 87.20
N GLN A 950 -25.55 7.98 86.61
CA GLN A 950 -26.85 7.35 86.83
C GLN A 950 -26.91 6.71 88.20
N ARG A 951 -25.81 6.21 88.76
CA ARG A 951 -25.70 5.62 90.10
C ARG A 951 -25.58 6.69 91.17
N LEU A 952 -24.94 7.82 90.90
CA LEU A 952 -24.96 9.03 91.72
C LEU A 952 -26.30 9.76 91.59
N ARG A 953 -26.93 9.76 90.40
CA ARG A 953 -28.35 10.16 90.25
C ARG A 953 -29.28 9.16 90.92
N LYS A 954 -28.92 7.88 91.03
CA LYS A 954 -29.67 6.84 91.73
C LYS A 954 -29.46 6.94 93.23
N GLU A 955 -28.28 7.30 93.72
CA GLU A 955 -27.99 7.60 95.13
C GLU A 955 -28.60 8.94 95.54
N PHE A 956 -28.54 9.96 94.69
CA PHE A 956 -29.24 11.24 94.87
C PHE A 956 -30.76 11.05 94.76
N ALA A 957 -31.22 10.19 93.85
CA ALA A 957 -32.62 9.78 93.78
C ALA A 957 -33.00 8.86 94.95
N GLU A 958 -32.12 8.03 95.50
CA GLU A 958 -32.35 7.17 96.67
C GLU A 958 -32.34 7.99 97.96
N GLN A 959 -31.57 9.08 98.03
CA GLN A 959 -31.62 10.08 99.08
C GLN A 959 -32.86 10.99 98.96
N THR A 960 -33.31 11.26 97.72
CA THR A 960 -34.61 11.89 97.43
C THR A 960 -35.78 10.90 97.60
N GLN A 961 -35.53 9.60 97.47
CA GLN A 961 -36.51 8.51 97.62
C GLN A 961 -36.63 8.10 99.08
N HIS A 962 -35.60 8.24 99.91
CA HIS A 962 -35.73 8.17 101.36
C HIS A 962 -36.66 9.29 101.89
N SER A 963 -36.79 10.39 101.15
CA SER A 963 -37.81 11.43 101.36
C SER A 963 -39.16 11.17 100.66
N LYS A 964 -39.31 10.12 99.84
CA LYS A 964 -40.56 9.67 99.21
C LYS A 964 -41.06 8.30 99.69
N ASP A 965 -40.25 7.51 100.37
CA ASP A 965 -40.60 6.19 100.91
C ASP A 965 -41.54 6.31 102.11
N THR A 966 -41.69 7.50 102.69
CA THR A 966 -42.79 7.84 103.60
C THR A 966 -44.15 8.00 102.89
N ALA A 967 -44.16 8.19 101.56
CA ALA A 967 -45.38 8.39 100.77
C ALA A 967 -45.90 7.09 100.11
N SER A 968 -45.11 6.02 100.04
CA SER A 968 -45.51 4.75 99.40
C SER A 968 -46.37 3.82 100.27
N ALA A 969 -46.91 4.31 101.40
CA ALA A 969 -48.16 3.76 101.94
C ALA A 969 -49.38 4.12 101.06
N SER A 970 -49.24 5.07 100.13
CA SER A 970 -50.29 5.47 99.19
C SER A 970 -50.40 4.55 97.97
N LEU A 971 -49.62 3.46 97.88
CA LEU A 971 -49.67 2.56 96.72
C LEU A 971 -50.98 1.73 96.68
N ASP A 972 -51.58 1.45 97.84
CA ASP A 972 -52.91 0.81 97.92
C ASP A 972 -54.02 1.70 97.32
N LEU A 973 -53.81 3.02 97.26
CA LEU A 973 -54.69 3.97 96.59
C LEU A 973 -54.54 3.92 95.06
N LEU A 974 -53.38 3.52 94.54
CA LEU A 974 -53.13 3.42 93.09
C LEU A 974 -53.84 2.21 92.47
N THR A 975 -54.05 1.14 93.25
CA THR A 975 -54.89 -0.01 92.86
C THR A 975 -56.34 0.42 92.55
N ALA A 976 -56.85 1.46 93.22
CA ALA A 976 -58.14 2.06 92.88
C ALA A 976 -58.09 2.92 91.59
N GLN A 977 -56.94 3.50 91.24
CA GLN A 977 -56.76 4.29 90.02
C GLN A 977 -56.61 3.43 88.74
N VAL A 978 -56.23 2.16 88.86
CA VAL A 978 -56.29 1.21 87.72
C VAL A 978 -57.74 0.97 87.29
N THR A 979 -58.66 0.88 88.25
CA THR A 979 -60.12 0.81 87.98
C THR A 979 -60.62 2.08 87.26
N GLN A 980 -60.07 3.25 87.57
CA GLN A 980 -60.35 4.52 86.88
C GLN A 980 -59.82 4.55 85.43
N LYS A 981 -58.74 3.82 85.12
CA LYS A 981 -58.21 3.68 83.76
C LYS A 981 -59.05 2.75 82.87
N GLU A 982 -59.78 1.81 83.44
CA GLU A 982 -60.76 1.00 82.70
C GLU A 982 -62.02 1.83 82.34
N GLU A 983 -62.36 2.85 83.14
CA GLU A 983 -63.39 3.83 82.81
C GLU A 983 -62.96 4.78 81.67
N GLU A 984 -61.67 5.15 81.57
CA GLU A 984 -61.14 5.91 80.41
C GLU A 984 -61.26 5.13 79.08
N ILE A 985 -61.18 3.80 79.09
CA ILE A 985 -61.39 2.97 77.88
C ILE A 985 -62.87 2.95 77.45
N GLN A 986 -63.81 3.09 78.40
CA GLN A 986 -65.23 3.36 78.09
C GLN A 986 -65.43 4.80 77.60
N HIS A 987 -64.69 5.78 78.15
CA HIS A 987 -64.69 7.17 77.67
C HIS A 987 -64.22 7.30 76.22
N LEU A 988 -63.16 6.59 75.82
CA LEU A 988 -62.67 6.61 74.42
C LEU A 988 -63.65 5.96 73.44
N LYS A 989 -64.44 4.95 73.85
CA LYS A 989 -65.57 4.44 73.04
C LYS A 989 -66.70 5.46 72.92
N LYS A 990 -66.90 6.30 73.94
CA LYS A 990 -67.88 7.39 73.95
C LYS A 990 -67.42 8.56 73.05
N GLU A 991 -66.14 8.94 73.09
CA GLU A 991 -65.57 9.96 72.19
C GLU A 991 -65.61 9.53 70.72
N LEU A 992 -65.44 8.23 70.41
CA LEU A 992 -65.63 7.71 69.06
C LEU A 992 -67.10 7.82 68.58
N ALA A 993 -68.07 7.71 69.51
CA ALA A 993 -69.48 7.96 69.24
C ALA A 993 -69.81 9.46 69.13
N GLU A 994 -69.12 10.32 69.86
CA GLU A 994 -69.28 11.78 69.84
C GLU A 994 -68.62 12.41 68.58
N GLN A 995 -67.51 11.88 68.07
CA GLN A 995 -66.98 12.28 66.75
C GLN A 995 -67.88 11.82 65.59
N ALA A 996 -68.53 10.64 65.72
CA ALA A 996 -69.60 10.24 64.80
C ALA A 996 -70.85 11.15 64.90
N ALA A 997 -71.07 11.79 66.05
CA ALA A 997 -72.09 12.83 66.23
C ALA A 997 -71.67 14.19 65.62
N TYR A 998 -70.39 14.57 65.70
CA TYR A 998 -69.84 15.77 65.05
C TYR A 998 -70.01 15.72 63.52
N MET A 999 -69.73 14.55 62.91
CA MET A 999 -70.03 14.25 61.49
C MET A 999 -71.54 14.30 61.16
N LYS A 1000 -72.42 14.11 62.15
CA LYS A 1000 -73.88 14.29 62.01
C LYS A 1000 -74.34 15.73 62.20
N GLN A 1001 -73.56 16.56 62.90
CA GLN A 1001 -73.89 17.95 63.17
C GLN A 1001 -73.46 18.88 62.02
N SER A 1002 -72.35 18.57 61.33
CA SER A 1002 -72.01 19.20 60.04
C SER A 1002 -73.03 18.86 58.93
N ALA A 1003 -73.72 17.72 59.03
CA ALA A 1003 -74.83 17.34 58.14
C ALA A 1003 -76.18 18.04 58.44
N LYS A 1004 -76.22 19.01 59.38
CA LYS A 1004 -77.36 19.92 59.60
C LYS A 1004 -77.05 21.37 59.21
N LEU A 1005 -76.41 21.54 58.04
CA LEU A 1005 -76.30 22.81 57.32
C LEU A 1005 -76.72 22.67 55.85
N ASN A 1006 -77.95 22.21 55.63
CA ASN A 1006 -78.66 22.41 54.36
C ASN A 1006 -79.07 23.89 54.22
N ASP A 1007 -78.09 24.78 54.04
CA ASP A 1007 -78.26 26.08 53.38
C ASP A 1007 -76.94 26.71 52.90
N SER A 1008 -75.93 25.90 52.52
CA SER A 1008 -74.66 26.47 52.03
C SER A 1008 -73.90 25.65 50.98
N GLY A 1009 -74.47 25.56 49.77
CA GLY A 1009 -73.75 25.57 48.48
C GLY A 1009 -72.43 24.78 48.32
N LEU A 1010 -72.32 23.58 48.90
CA LEU A 1010 -71.24 22.64 48.61
C LEU A 1010 -71.74 21.64 47.57
N GLU A 1011 -71.31 21.79 46.33
CA GLU A 1011 -71.65 20.89 45.22
C GLU A 1011 -71.19 19.45 45.52
N PRO A 1012 -72.08 18.43 45.45
CA PRO A 1012 -71.72 17.03 45.71
C PRO A 1012 -70.55 16.51 44.86
N ASP A 1013 -70.43 17.00 43.62
CA ASP A 1013 -69.37 16.63 42.68
C ASP A 1013 -67.95 16.93 43.19
N ALA A 1014 -67.75 17.99 43.97
CA ALA A 1014 -66.41 18.39 44.42
C ALA A 1014 -65.79 17.39 45.42
N VAL A 1015 -66.63 16.81 46.30
CA VAL A 1015 -66.20 15.75 47.23
C VAL A 1015 -65.96 14.45 46.47
N GLN A 1016 -66.83 14.12 45.50
CA GLN A 1016 -66.71 12.94 44.66
C GLN A 1016 -65.41 12.96 43.83
N GLN A 1017 -65.09 14.09 43.20
CA GLN A 1017 -63.84 14.29 42.44
C GLN A 1017 -62.59 14.18 43.31
N LEU A 1018 -62.60 14.74 44.53
CA LEU A 1018 -61.46 14.67 45.43
C LEU A 1018 -61.15 13.23 45.87
N ILE A 1019 -62.19 12.42 46.10
CA ILE A 1019 -62.05 10.98 46.39
C ILE A 1019 -61.49 10.23 45.17
N VAL A 1020 -61.95 10.52 43.96
CA VAL A 1020 -61.43 9.92 42.71
C VAL A 1020 -59.96 10.29 42.48
N GLU A 1021 -59.58 11.55 42.68
CA GLU A 1021 -58.17 11.98 42.57
C GLU A 1021 -57.27 11.29 43.61
N GLN A 1022 -57.74 11.11 44.84
CA GLN A 1022 -57.00 10.42 45.90
C GLN A 1022 -56.85 8.91 45.63
N ILE A 1023 -57.89 8.24 45.14
CA ILE A 1023 -57.81 6.83 44.71
C ILE A 1023 -56.81 6.68 43.55
N ALA A 1024 -56.81 7.61 42.60
CA ALA A 1024 -55.85 7.61 41.50
C ALA A 1024 -54.40 7.89 41.96
N ALA A 1025 -54.19 8.80 42.91
CA ALA A 1025 -52.89 9.09 43.50
C ALA A 1025 -52.35 7.90 44.32
N GLN A 1026 -53.20 7.28 45.15
CA GLN A 1026 -52.86 6.08 45.92
C GLN A 1026 -52.46 4.92 44.99
N LYS A 1027 -53.21 4.69 43.90
CA LYS A 1027 -52.86 3.66 42.92
C LYS A 1027 -51.51 3.95 42.24
N LYS A 1028 -51.22 5.20 41.89
CA LYS A 1028 -49.91 5.60 41.33
C LYS A 1028 -48.76 5.41 42.31
N TYR A 1029 -48.96 5.71 43.59
CA TYR A 1029 -48.00 5.42 44.67
C TYR A 1029 -47.72 3.91 44.77
N GLU A 1030 -48.77 3.07 44.75
CA GLU A 1030 -48.61 1.60 44.81
C GLU A 1030 -47.93 1.02 43.55
N ASP A 1031 -48.26 1.54 42.36
CA ASP A 1031 -47.64 1.14 41.10
C ASP A 1031 -46.16 1.56 41.04
N ALA A 1032 -45.80 2.74 41.57
CA ALA A 1032 -44.41 3.21 41.67
C ALA A 1032 -43.58 2.33 42.63
N LEU A 1033 -44.11 2.03 43.82
CA LEU A 1033 -43.45 1.11 44.77
C LEU A 1033 -43.21 -0.29 44.16
N LYS A 1034 -44.17 -0.80 43.36
CA LYS A 1034 -44.06 -2.11 42.70
C LYS A 1034 -43.06 -2.13 41.54
N LYS A 1035 -43.00 -1.07 40.72
CA LYS A 1035 -42.15 -1.02 39.53
C LYS A 1035 -40.71 -0.61 39.81
N GLU A 1036 -40.47 0.38 40.67
CA GLU A 1036 -39.17 1.05 40.76
C GLU A 1036 -38.30 0.60 41.95
N LYS A 1037 -38.88 -0.09 42.94
CA LYS A 1037 -38.23 -0.80 44.09
C LYS A 1037 -37.18 -0.06 44.95
N LYS A 1038 -36.75 1.17 44.61
CA LYS A 1038 -35.69 1.90 45.31
C LYS A 1038 -35.92 3.41 45.48
N ASN A 1039 -37.06 3.97 45.07
CA ASN A 1039 -37.36 5.39 45.21
C ASN A 1039 -38.67 5.66 45.98
N ILE A 1040 -38.62 5.55 47.32
CA ILE A 1040 -39.76 5.83 48.20
C ILE A 1040 -40.16 7.32 48.18
N GLN A 1041 -39.20 8.23 47.99
CA GLN A 1041 -39.46 9.68 47.87
C GLN A 1041 -40.34 10.00 46.65
N PHE A 1042 -40.09 9.36 45.51
CA PHE A 1042 -40.94 9.49 44.32
C PHE A 1042 -42.36 8.95 44.55
N ALA A 1043 -42.50 7.78 45.19
CA ALA A 1043 -43.80 7.24 45.56
C ALA A 1043 -44.58 8.21 46.47
N ARG A 1044 -43.98 8.68 47.57
CA ARG A 1044 -44.56 9.68 48.50
C ARG A 1044 -44.98 10.96 47.78
N THR A 1045 -44.17 11.43 46.83
CA THR A 1045 -44.48 12.61 46.00
C THR A 1045 -45.77 12.41 45.19
N LEU A 1046 -45.95 11.24 44.57
CA LEU A 1046 -47.17 10.91 43.82
C LEU A 1046 -48.42 10.86 44.73
N GLN A 1047 -48.27 10.41 45.97
CA GLN A 1047 -49.34 10.36 46.97
C GLN A 1047 -49.74 11.77 47.48
N MET A 1048 -48.79 12.70 47.54
CA MET A 1048 -49.01 14.09 47.96
C MET A 1048 -49.64 14.99 46.88
N ALA A 1049 -49.62 14.59 45.60
CA ALA A 1049 -50.06 15.42 44.49
C ALA A 1049 -51.47 16.05 44.64
N PRO A 1050 -52.51 15.35 45.15
CA PRO A 1050 -53.82 15.97 45.37
C PRO A 1050 -53.80 17.07 46.44
N VAL A 1051 -52.94 16.97 47.45
CA VAL A 1051 -52.78 17.98 48.52
C VAL A 1051 -52.02 19.20 48.01
N VAL A 1052 -50.91 18.98 47.29
CA VAL A 1052 -50.10 20.05 46.66
C VAL A 1052 -50.97 20.94 45.77
N LYS A 1053 -51.80 20.34 44.91
CA LYS A 1053 -52.78 21.05 44.05
C LYS A 1053 -53.75 21.98 44.82
N ARG A 1054 -54.00 21.73 46.12
CA ARG A 1054 -54.86 22.60 46.96
C ARG A 1054 -54.05 23.66 47.73
N ILE A 1055 -52.78 23.39 48.03
CA ILE A 1055 -51.83 24.40 48.52
C ILE A 1055 -51.58 25.46 47.44
N GLU A 1056 -51.44 25.06 46.17
CA GLU A 1056 -51.37 25.96 45.01
C GLU A 1056 -52.63 26.84 44.89
N ALA A 1057 -53.83 26.24 44.98
CA ALA A 1057 -55.09 26.98 44.93
C ALA A 1057 -55.30 27.95 46.13
N LEU A 1058 -54.62 27.72 47.27
CA LEU A 1058 -54.55 28.67 48.38
C LEU A 1058 -53.59 29.82 48.06
N GLN A 1059 -52.43 29.53 47.46
CA GLN A 1059 -51.46 30.53 47.03
C GLN A 1059 -52.02 31.47 45.94
N ASP A 1060 -52.84 30.95 45.02
CA ASP A 1060 -53.57 31.77 44.04
C ASP A 1060 -54.56 32.73 44.70
N LYS A 1061 -55.28 32.27 45.73
CA LYS A 1061 -56.20 33.12 46.49
C LYS A 1061 -55.49 34.11 47.41
N ALA A 1062 -54.28 33.80 47.88
CA ALA A 1062 -53.43 34.78 48.58
C ALA A 1062 -53.13 35.98 47.65
N ARG A 1063 -52.81 35.73 46.37
CA ARG A 1063 -52.59 36.78 45.37
C ARG A 1063 -53.83 37.65 45.07
N GLU A 1064 -55.04 37.22 45.44
CA GLU A 1064 -56.23 38.09 45.44
C GLU A 1064 -56.36 38.98 46.68
N LEU A 1065 -55.85 38.55 47.84
CA LEU A 1065 -55.88 39.34 49.09
C LEU A 1065 -54.88 40.50 49.05
N ASP A 1066 -53.69 40.25 48.49
CA ASP A 1066 -52.66 41.25 48.24
C ASP A 1066 -53.20 42.41 47.38
N LYS A 1067 -53.86 42.07 46.26
CA LYS A 1067 -54.58 43.03 45.40
C LYS A 1067 -55.73 43.79 46.07
N ARG A 1068 -56.16 43.39 47.27
CA ARG A 1068 -57.22 44.03 48.07
C ARG A 1068 -56.68 44.75 49.32
N ASN A 1069 -55.36 44.81 49.51
CA ASN A 1069 -54.70 45.34 50.72
C ASN A 1069 -55.14 44.63 52.04
N GLU A 1070 -55.63 43.39 51.97
CA GLU A 1070 -56.01 42.59 53.16
C GLU A 1070 -54.76 41.94 53.81
N ALA A 1071 -53.79 42.75 54.22
CA ALA A 1071 -52.44 42.31 54.64
C ALA A 1071 -52.41 41.25 55.77
N PRO A 1072 -53.24 41.30 56.83
CA PRO A 1072 -53.26 40.25 57.86
C PRO A 1072 -53.64 38.88 57.29
N ALA A 1073 -54.72 38.83 56.49
CA ALA A 1073 -55.15 37.61 55.83
C ALA A 1073 -54.13 37.13 54.78
N PHE A 1074 -53.52 38.04 54.01
CA PHE A 1074 -52.47 37.68 53.05
C PHE A 1074 -51.27 37.02 53.75
N ASN A 1075 -50.81 37.59 54.87
CA ASN A 1075 -49.72 37.02 55.66
C ASN A 1075 -50.13 35.65 56.25
N ALA A 1076 -51.34 35.52 56.79
CA ALA A 1076 -51.84 34.24 57.33
C ALA A 1076 -51.91 33.13 56.26
N VAL A 1077 -52.46 33.40 55.06
CA VAL A 1077 -52.47 32.40 53.96
C VAL A 1077 -51.04 32.10 53.48
N THR A 1078 -50.17 33.11 53.36
CA THR A 1078 -48.79 32.91 52.87
C THR A 1078 -47.95 32.09 53.86
N THR A 1079 -48.11 32.34 55.16
CA THR A 1079 -47.50 31.53 56.23
C THR A 1079 -48.06 30.11 56.24
N LEU A 1080 -49.37 29.93 56.08
CA LEU A 1080 -49.99 28.60 55.95
C LEU A 1080 -49.42 27.83 54.76
N VAL A 1081 -49.38 28.44 53.57
CA VAL A 1081 -48.84 27.83 52.35
C VAL A 1081 -47.38 27.44 52.54
N ALA A 1082 -46.54 28.32 53.07
CA ALA A 1082 -45.12 28.05 53.29
C ALA A 1082 -44.90 26.89 54.30
N ASN A 1083 -45.67 26.84 55.39
CA ASN A 1083 -45.55 25.76 56.37
C ASN A 1083 -46.17 24.45 55.88
N MET A 1084 -47.25 24.50 55.10
CA MET A 1084 -47.83 23.32 54.45
C MET A 1084 -46.87 22.67 53.45
N TYR A 1085 -46.14 23.47 52.65
CA TYR A 1085 -45.07 22.93 51.80
C TYR A 1085 -43.93 22.32 52.63
N LYS A 1086 -43.51 22.93 53.74
CA LYS A 1086 -42.53 22.33 54.66
C LYS A 1086 -43.01 20.99 55.24
N ALA A 1087 -44.29 20.88 55.62
CA ALA A 1087 -44.86 19.63 56.12
C ALA A 1087 -44.90 18.54 55.04
N VAL A 1088 -45.23 18.90 53.78
CA VAL A 1088 -45.19 17.97 52.64
C VAL A 1088 -43.75 17.51 52.34
N HIS A 1089 -42.76 18.40 52.38
CA HIS A 1089 -41.35 18.02 52.24
C HIS A 1089 -40.86 17.14 53.40
N ALA A 1090 -41.18 17.51 54.64
CA ALA A 1090 -40.85 16.69 55.81
C ALA A 1090 -41.44 15.28 55.73
N TYR A 1091 -42.59 15.09 55.07
CA TYR A 1091 -43.14 13.77 54.77
C TYR A 1091 -42.35 13.03 53.68
N ILE A 1092 -42.15 13.66 52.52
CA ILE A 1092 -41.49 13.04 51.36
C ILE A 1092 -40.05 12.63 51.72
N ASP A 1093 -39.31 13.55 52.32
CA ASP A 1093 -37.87 13.46 52.59
C ASP A 1093 -37.54 12.79 53.94
N SER A 1094 -38.53 12.28 54.68
CA SER A 1094 -38.32 11.69 56.01
C SER A 1094 -37.66 10.30 55.97
N ASP A 1095 -36.63 10.11 56.80
CA ASP A 1095 -35.98 8.80 57.04
C ASP A 1095 -36.84 7.81 57.85
N LYS A 1096 -37.96 8.26 58.42
CA LYS A 1096 -38.92 7.38 59.15
C LYS A 1096 -39.67 6.43 58.20
N SER A 1097 -40.29 5.41 58.78
CA SER A 1097 -41.24 4.53 58.07
C SER A 1097 -42.36 5.34 57.42
N ASP A 1098 -42.99 4.81 56.38
CA ASP A 1098 -44.04 5.55 55.67
C ASP A 1098 -45.26 5.85 56.55
N ASP A 1099 -45.62 4.92 57.44
CA ASP A 1099 -46.71 5.09 58.40
C ASP A 1099 -46.39 6.16 59.46
N ASP A 1100 -45.15 6.18 59.99
CA ASP A 1100 -44.72 7.19 60.96
C ASP A 1100 -44.64 8.59 60.32
N ALA A 1101 -44.02 8.69 59.14
CA ALA A 1101 -43.90 9.94 58.40
C ALA A 1101 -45.27 10.50 58.03
N LEU A 1102 -46.21 9.63 57.60
CA LEU A 1102 -47.57 10.02 57.28
C LEU A 1102 -48.36 10.43 58.53
N THR A 1103 -48.07 9.80 59.68
CA THR A 1103 -48.67 10.15 60.97
C THR A 1103 -48.20 11.51 61.47
N ASP A 1104 -46.90 11.83 61.34
CA ASP A 1104 -46.35 13.16 61.62
C ASP A 1104 -47.03 14.22 60.73
N PHE A 1105 -47.10 13.97 59.41
CA PHE A 1105 -47.75 14.87 58.47
C PHE A 1105 -49.24 15.11 58.81
N LYS A 1106 -49.98 14.05 59.12
CA LYS A 1106 -51.39 14.12 59.53
C LYS A 1106 -51.60 14.74 60.91
N THR A 1107 -50.56 14.85 61.74
CA THR A 1107 -50.62 15.53 63.04
C THR A 1107 -50.29 17.02 62.89
N GLU A 1108 -49.29 17.36 62.07
CA GLU A 1108 -48.81 18.73 61.91
C GLU A 1108 -49.69 19.55 60.96
N ALA A 1109 -50.12 18.98 59.82
CA ALA A 1109 -50.89 19.73 58.83
C ALA A 1109 -52.24 20.28 59.36
N PRO A 1110 -53.03 19.56 60.17
CA PRO A 1110 -54.21 20.13 60.83
C PRO A 1110 -53.87 21.24 61.84
N ARG A 1111 -52.73 21.14 62.54
CA ARG A 1111 -52.23 22.19 63.45
C ARG A 1111 -51.91 23.47 62.70
N LEU A 1112 -51.24 23.36 61.55
CA LEU A 1112 -50.94 24.50 60.68
C LEU A 1112 -52.23 25.17 60.17
N ILE A 1113 -53.22 24.38 59.74
CA ILE A 1113 -54.52 24.89 59.31
C ILE A 1113 -55.27 25.58 60.46
N GLN A 1114 -55.28 24.98 61.66
CA GLN A 1114 -55.95 25.56 62.82
C GLN A 1114 -55.28 26.86 63.30
N ALA A 1115 -53.95 26.95 63.23
CA ALA A 1115 -53.23 28.19 63.50
C ALA A 1115 -53.62 29.31 62.52
N ALA A 1116 -53.79 28.98 61.24
CA ALA A 1116 -54.21 29.94 60.22
C ALA A 1116 -55.71 30.29 60.25
N ASP A 1117 -56.60 29.36 60.64
CA ASP A 1117 -58.05 29.64 60.75
C ASP A 1117 -58.35 30.66 61.86
N LYS A 1118 -57.48 30.81 62.86
CA LYS A 1118 -57.58 31.87 63.87
C LYS A 1118 -57.51 33.27 63.25
N ASP A 1119 -56.63 33.48 62.28
CA ASP A 1119 -56.42 34.78 61.64
C ASP A 1119 -57.30 34.95 60.37
N LEU A 1120 -57.66 33.85 59.70
CA LEU A 1120 -58.51 33.86 58.49
C LEU A 1120 -60.01 33.80 58.79
N GLY A 1121 -60.40 33.27 59.95
CA GLY A 1121 -61.79 33.08 60.37
C GLY A 1121 -62.57 34.38 60.55
N GLU A 1122 -61.88 35.48 60.87
CA GLU A 1122 -62.45 36.82 60.99
C GLU A 1122 -62.70 37.49 59.62
N HIS A 1123 -61.94 37.13 58.57
CA HIS A 1123 -61.91 37.89 57.32
C HIS A 1123 -63.05 37.56 56.33
N ARG A 1124 -63.53 36.31 56.22
CA ARG A 1124 -64.74 35.95 55.43
C ARG A 1124 -65.15 34.47 55.55
N LYS A 1125 -66.46 34.19 55.57
CA LYS A 1125 -67.02 32.82 55.47
C LYS A 1125 -66.48 31.98 54.30
N LYS A 1126 -66.05 32.62 53.20
CA LYS A 1126 -65.49 31.93 52.01
C LYS A 1126 -64.19 31.15 52.31
N TRP A 1127 -63.36 31.57 53.27
CA TRP A 1127 -62.11 30.86 53.59
C TRP A 1127 -62.34 29.50 54.22
N LYS A 1128 -63.41 29.34 54.99
CA LYS A 1128 -63.78 28.07 55.63
C LYS A 1128 -63.96 26.93 54.62
N TYR A 1129 -64.49 27.21 53.43
CA TYR A 1129 -64.61 26.20 52.35
C TYR A 1129 -63.25 25.82 51.74
N VAL A 1130 -62.31 26.77 51.62
CA VAL A 1130 -60.99 26.50 51.04
C VAL A 1130 -60.14 25.68 52.01
N LEU A 1131 -60.16 26.04 53.29
CA LEU A 1131 -59.51 25.29 54.36
C LEU A 1131 -60.16 23.92 54.53
N ALA A 1132 -61.49 23.80 54.51
CA ALA A 1132 -62.18 22.51 54.56
C ALA A 1132 -61.78 21.58 53.40
N ASN A 1133 -61.64 22.09 52.17
CA ASN A 1133 -61.18 21.29 51.03
C ASN A 1133 -59.72 20.83 51.18
N LEU A 1134 -58.83 21.65 51.76
CA LEU A 1134 -57.46 21.23 52.07
C LEU A 1134 -57.44 20.19 53.20
N SER A 1135 -58.18 20.41 54.30
CA SER A 1135 -58.29 19.45 55.40
C SER A 1135 -58.85 18.10 54.94
N LEU A 1136 -59.84 18.10 54.06
CA LEU A 1136 -60.39 16.88 53.47
C LEU A 1136 -59.36 16.16 52.58
N ALA A 1137 -58.58 16.90 51.78
CA ALA A 1137 -57.48 16.33 50.99
C ALA A 1137 -56.44 15.64 51.89
N ILE A 1138 -55.99 16.30 52.97
CA ILE A 1138 -55.02 15.74 53.94
C ILE A 1138 -55.56 14.49 54.63
N LEU A 1139 -56.80 14.55 55.12
CA LEU A 1139 -57.42 13.44 55.87
C LEU A 1139 -57.58 12.19 54.99
N THR A 1140 -57.79 12.35 53.69
CA THR A 1140 -57.98 11.24 52.74
C THR A 1140 -56.70 10.60 52.22
N VAL A 1141 -55.52 11.22 52.41
CA VAL A 1141 -54.21 10.64 52.02
C VAL A 1141 -54.02 9.28 52.70
N GLY A 1142 -53.63 8.25 51.94
CA GLY A 1142 -53.21 6.96 52.48
C GLY A 1142 -54.31 6.11 53.13
N ILE A 1143 -55.58 6.53 53.08
CA ILE A 1143 -56.72 5.75 53.65
C ILE A 1143 -57.40 4.87 52.57
N GLY A 1144 -57.13 5.11 51.29
CA GLY A 1144 -57.52 4.22 50.19
C GLY A 1144 -59.01 3.84 50.16
N TYR A 1145 -59.30 2.57 49.88
CA TYR A 1145 -60.68 2.05 49.72
C TYR A 1145 -61.53 2.16 51.01
N LEU A 1146 -60.90 2.22 52.19
CA LEU A 1146 -61.58 2.37 53.48
C LEU A 1146 -62.28 3.73 53.61
N ALA A 1147 -61.68 4.82 53.11
CA ALA A 1147 -62.32 6.13 53.11
C ALA A 1147 -63.61 6.12 52.25
N ALA A 1148 -63.54 5.49 51.08
CA ALA A 1148 -64.70 5.34 50.20
C ALA A 1148 -65.81 4.48 50.84
N MET A 1149 -65.46 3.40 51.57
CA MET A 1149 -66.44 2.59 52.32
C MET A 1149 -67.09 3.37 53.47
N VAL A 1150 -66.33 4.16 54.24
CA VAL A 1150 -66.87 4.97 55.34
C VAL A 1150 -67.81 6.06 54.82
N VAL A 1151 -67.40 6.80 53.78
CA VAL A 1151 -68.23 7.87 53.20
C VAL A 1151 -69.47 7.29 52.51
N ASN A 1152 -69.37 6.19 51.75
CA ASN A 1152 -70.52 5.57 51.08
C ASN A 1152 -71.51 4.95 52.09
N LYS A 1153 -71.03 4.44 53.24
CA LYS A 1153 -71.88 4.00 54.36
C LYS A 1153 -72.60 5.16 55.06
N VAL A 1154 -71.94 6.31 55.22
CA VAL A 1154 -72.53 7.51 55.85
C VAL A 1154 -73.52 8.22 54.92
N MET A 1155 -73.21 8.33 53.63
CA MET A 1155 -74.04 9.02 52.62
C MET A 1155 -75.17 8.13 52.07
N ASN A 1156 -74.86 6.89 51.68
CA ASN A 1156 -75.76 6.01 50.90
C ASN A 1156 -76.12 4.69 51.60
N LYS A 1157 -75.65 4.46 52.85
CA LYS A 1157 -75.91 3.26 53.67
C LYS A 1157 -75.50 1.90 53.05
N ARG A 1158 -74.67 1.87 52.00
CA ARG A 1158 -74.15 0.63 51.36
C ARG A 1158 -72.63 0.52 51.54
N PHE A 1159 -72.12 -0.72 51.60
CA PHE A 1159 -70.71 -1.02 51.91
C PHE A 1159 -69.81 -1.23 50.67
N THR A 1160 -70.38 -1.44 49.48
CA THR A 1160 -69.63 -1.68 48.22
C THR A 1160 -70.30 -0.95 47.05
N PHE A 1161 -69.54 -0.75 45.96
CA PHE A 1161 -69.97 0.01 44.77
C PHE A 1161 -70.64 -0.83 43.67
N PHE A 1162 -70.97 -2.09 43.94
CA PHE A 1162 -71.63 -2.97 42.97
C PHE A 1162 -73.17 -2.86 43.09
N ASN A 1163 -73.85 -2.61 41.97
CA ASN A 1163 -75.31 -2.70 41.91
C ASN A 1163 -75.78 -4.15 42.04
N GLU A 1164 -76.93 -4.35 42.67
CA GLU A 1164 -77.63 -5.63 42.66
C GLU A 1164 -77.99 -6.00 41.22
N THR A 1165 -77.58 -7.18 40.76
CA THR A 1165 -78.02 -7.70 39.45
C THR A 1165 -79.50 -8.05 39.48
N ASP A 1166 -80.21 -7.78 38.38
CA ASP A 1166 -81.67 -7.92 38.20
C ASP A 1166 -82.26 -9.26 38.71
N SER A 1167 -81.47 -10.33 38.66
CA SER A 1167 -81.81 -11.66 39.18
C SER A 1167 -82.19 -11.67 40.67
N HIS A 1168 -81.57 -10.81 41.49
CA HIS A 1168 -81.78 -10.82 42.95
C HIS A 1168 -83.02 -10.01 43.38
N ALA A 1169 -83.43 -9.02 42.57
CA ALA A 1169 -84.68 -8.28 42.76
C ALA A 1169 -85.90 -9.17 42.47
N LYS A 1170 -85.89 -9.89 41.33
CA LYS A 1170 -86.96 -10.83 40.95
C LYS A 1170 -87.15 -11.97 41.93
N LEU A 1171 -86.10 -12.40 42.62
CA LEU A 1171 -86.20 -13.43 43.67
C LEU A 1171 -86.98 -12.96 44.90
N LYS A 1172 -86.83 -11.68 45.30
CA LYS A 1172 -87.64 -11.08 46.38
C LYS A 1172 -89.07 -10.77 45.95
N GLU A 1173 -89.29 -10.46 44.68
CA GLU A 1173 -90.62 -10.25 44.11
C GLU A 1173 -91.43 -11.57 44.14
N LEU A 1174 -90.81 -12.68 43.74
CA LEU A 1174 -91.39 -14.03 43.85
C LEU A 1174 -91.70 -14.43 45.30
N GLU A 1175 -90.85 -14.03 46.26
CA GLU A 1175 -91.01 -14.30 47.69
C GLU A 1175 -92.16 -13.46 48.32
N LEU A 1176 -92.43 -12.27 47.77
CA LEU A 1176 -93.57 -11.41 48.17
C LEU A 1176 -94.91 -11.87 47.58
N ASP A 1177 -94.94 -12.39 46.35
CA ASP A 1177 -96.16 -12.90 45.72
C ASP A 1177 -96.67 -14.17 46.42
N ILE A 1178 -95.76 -15.04 46.87
CA ILE A 1178 -96.11 -16.24 47.64
C ILE A 1178 -96.74 -15.88 49.01
N THR A 1179 -96.40 -14.73 49.59
CA THR A 1179 -96.83 -14.38 50.97
C THR A 1179 -98.12 -13.55 51.05
N ASN A 1180 -98.67 -13.04 49.95
CA ASN A 1180 -99.83 -12.11 49.97
C ASN A 1180 -101.17 -12.66 49.43
N THR A 1181 -101.27 -13.94 49.05
CA THR A 1181 -102.56 -14.51 48.62
C THR A 1181 -103.45 -14.87 49.81
N LYS A 1182 -104.42 -14.01 50.15
CA LYS A 1182 -105.48 -14.27 51.15
C LYS A 1182 -106.86 -14.46 50.51
N LEU A 1183 -107.43 -15.65 50.68
CA LEU A 1183 -108.85 -16.06 50.61
C LEU A 1183 -108.83 -17.52 51.15
N GLY A 1184 -109.71 -18.08 51.97
CA GLY A 1184 -111.02 -17.76 52.53
C GLY A 1184 -111.45 -19.01 53.35
N PRO A 1185 -112.53 -19.00 54.15
CA PRO A 1185 -112.70 -19.98 55.23
C PRO A 1185 -113.52 -21.24 54.89
N ALA A 1186 -113.41 -22.21 55.81
CA ALA A 1186 -114.38 -23.27 56.17
C ALA A 1186 -114.28 -24.70 55.55
N ALA A 1187 -113.93 -25.63 56.45
CA ALA A 1187 -114.64 -26.87 56.78
C ALA A 1187 -114.62 -28.13 55.87
N SER A 1188 -114.17 -29.22 56.52
CA SER A 1188 -114.68 -30.62 56.46
C SER A 1188 -114.72 -31.37 55.13
N ALA A 1189 -113.74 -32.26 54.94
CA ALA A 1189 -113.94 -33.71 54.88
C ALA A 1189 -112.64 -34.43 55.32
#